data_AF-A0A2N2W2D1-F1
#
_entry.id   AF-A0A2N2W2D1-F1
#
_cell.length_a   1.000
_cell.length_b   1.000
_cell.length_c   1.000
_cell.angle_alpha   90.00
_cell.angle_beta   90.00
_cell.angle_gamma   90.00
#
_symmetry.space_group_name_H-M   'P 1'
#
loop_
_entity.id
_entity.type
_entity.pdbx_description
1 polymer ?
#
loop_
_entity_poly.entity_id
_entity_poly.type
_entity_poly.pdbx_seq_one_letter_code
_entity_poly.pdbx_strand_id
1 'polypeptide(L)'
;MVVVKKEGIILEKSSNEFENEGVLNPAVIRVGDSVHIFYRAVSNGNYSSIGYCRLDGPLTLAERWDRPIMVSEFDYEAHGVEDARIVSIDNTYYMTYTAYDGINARGALATSKDLRNFTKKGIIVPPITYSEFVDIAENVGEINIKYYRNHKFYYQEADPEKKMMLWDKNVIFFPRKIDGKFVFLHRIRPGIQIVSVNSLDELTESFWRDYFHNFHDYIVLDPIYSHEYSYVGGGCPPIETEAGWLLIYHGVEKTQRGLVYSACAALLDIDNPAKLISRLPYALFSPEYDWELIGEVNNVVFPTGTALFGDTLFIYYGAADEQIACASLNLPSLLKELVENNDEADKSIGMTPEILVLTSYPPRVCGIATYSQDLITAVTNKFGSSFSIKICALETPFEKHSYPDEVDYILNTSEYKDYQKLTDFINNNDLIKGILIQHEFGLFDNENENDLFGKFLFTLQKPVILVFHTVIPNPDSFLRVKVKNIIDAVGAIIVMTNNSAKILINEYDAVKSKISVIPHGTHLVFHSDRDFLKSKYKLKGKKVLTTFGLLSSGKSIETTLDALPTIIKKYPEVVFIVIGKTHPTIIKSEGERYREMLEAKVSALKIGKHVRFINSFMALEELLEYLQLTDIYLFTTKNPFQAVSGTFAYAMSCACPIISTPIPHAKEVMNRDTGIIIDFGSSDQLAQGVIRLLGDEPLRLSMSSNALQKIVSTSWENSAIAHAELFKKIIQDNIPLKYNLPKVNLGYIKEMTTDIGIIQFARINQPDIGSGYTLDDNARALIALCMHSKLTSDPQETDLIRTYLNFIDLCQQPSGNFLNYVDPQCNFTEQNNVNLDDANGRAIWALGYTISLSSILPEKLVSKAIKIIKRAIPYIKNMYSSRAMAFAVKGLYFYNLHSSSKGNIKLIKIFADRLSEMFKHESSKDWMWFEDYLTYANSSLPESMLYAWLATEDQTYKEVSVKSFKFLLSKTFKRSGIVVISNKGWLQKGEIPGDYGEQPIDVAYTIMALGTFYDIFKEDEYIKKISIAFNWFLGKNRLNQIVYNPCTGGCYDGLEETHVNLNQGAESTISYLLARLTIGKYYTFNANIKR
;
A
#
# COMPACT_ATOMS: atom_id res chain seq x y z
N MET A 1 -8.00 -2.09 -17.67
CA MET A 1 -9.09 -1.69 -16.75
C MET A 1 -10.33 -1.33 -17.54
N VAL A 2 -11.40 -2.09 -17.30
CA VAL A 2 -12.71 -1.92 -17.92
C VAL A 2 -13.36 -0.65 -17.39
N VAL A 3 -13.80 0.23 -18.28
CA VAL A 3 -14.53 1.44 -17.88
C VAL A 3 -15.95 1.02 -17.48
N VAL A 4 -16.30 1.26 -16.21
CA VAL A 4 -17.64 1.06 -15.67
C VAL A 4 -18.30 2.42 -15.47
N LYS A 5 -19.53 2.57 -15.97
CA LYS A 5 -20.36 3.76 -15.79
C LYS A 5 -21.40 3.48 -14.72
N LYS A 6 -21.46 4.30 -13.67
CA LYS A 6 -22.51 4.24 -12.65
C LYS A 6 -23.74 4.97 -13.19
N GLU A 7 -24.82 4.23 -13.45
CA GLU A 7 -26.05 4.78 -14.03
C GLU A 7 -26.95 5.43 -12.97
N GLY A 8 -26.71 5.13 -11.69
CA GLY A 8 -27.40 5.72 -10.55
C GLY A 8 -28.44 4.79 -9.93
N ILE A 9 -29.30 5.38 -9.09
CA ILE A 9 -30.31 4.68 -8.29
C ILE A 9 -31.49 4.28 -9.17
N ILE A 10 -31.92 3.03 -9.07
CA ILE A 10 -33.10 2.47 -9.75
C ILE A 10 -34.29 2.40 -8.81
N LEU A 11 -34.06 1.99 -7.55
CA LEU A 11 -35.13 1.78 -6.58
C LEU A 11 -34.70 2.26 -5.20
N GLU A 12 -35.55 3.09 -4.59
CA GLU A 12 -35.47 3.50 -3.18
C GLU A 12 -36.64 2.88 -2.39
N LYS A 13 -36.50 2.82 -1.06
CA LYS A 13 -37.58 2.44 -0.15
C LYS A 13 -38.79 3.35 -0.31
N SER A 14 -39.97 2.81 -0.02
CA SER A 14 -41.23 3.55 -0.10
C SER A 14 -41.92 3.60 1.26
N SER A 15 -43.12 4.17 1.33
CA SER A 15 -43.96 4.12 2.53
C SER A 15 -44.73 2.80 2.70
N ASN A 16 -44.61 1.86 1.76
CA ASN A 16 -45.28 0.57 1.84
C ASN A 16 -44.68 -0.27 2.98
N GLU A 17 -45.53 -0.88 3.80
CA GLU A 17 -45.12 -1.58 5.03
C GLU A 17 -44.05 -2.67 4.79
N PHE A 18 -44.12 -3.39 3.67
CA PHE A 18 -43.22 -4.50 3.38
C PHE A 18 -41.81 -4.08 2.89
N GLU A 19 -41.60 -2.80 2.57
CA GLU A 19 -40.36 -2.27 1.97
C GLU A 19 -39.96 -0.89 2.53
N ASN A 20 -40.37 -0.58 3.77
CA ASN A 20 -40.18 0.73 4.39
C ASN A 20 -38.81 0.93 5.06
N GLU A 21 -38.05 -0.13 5.32
CA GLU A 21 -36.69 -0.02 5.86
C GLU A 21 -35.62 -0.05 4.75
N GLY A 22 -35.85 -0.82 3.68
CA GLY A 22 -34.90 -0.92 2.57
C GLY A 22 -35.39 -1.74 1.37
N VAL A 23 -34.77 -1.51 0.21
CA VAL A 23 -34.94 -2.32 -1.01
C VAL A 23 -33.58 -2.76 -1.52
N LEU A 24 -33.28 -4.05 -1.47
CA LEU A 24 -31.92 -4.56 -1.56
C LEU A 24 -31.78 -5.66 -2.62
N ASN A 25 -30.55 -5.88 -3.06
CA ASN A 25 -30.06 -7.14 -3.65
C ASN A 25 -30.98 -7.78 -4.71
N PRO A 26 -31.27 -7.10 -5.84
CA PRO A 26 -32.23 -7.55 -6.84
C PRO A 26 -31.82 -8.78 -7.64
N ALA A 27 -32.70 -9.79 -7.71
CA ALA A 27 -32.71 -10.77 -8.80
C ALA A 27 -33.19 -10.10 -10.08
N VAL A 28 -32.50 -10.32 -11.21
CA VAL A 28 -32.85 -9.69 -12.49
C VAL A 28 -32.92 -10.71 -13.61
N ILE A 29 -33.95 -10.62 -14.45
CA ILE A 29 -34.07 -11.36 -15.71
C ILE A 29 -34.65 -10.48 -16.81
N ARG A 30 -34.05 -10.54 -18.00
CA ARG A 30 -34.54 -9.85 -19.20
C ARG A 30 -35.50 -10.74 -19.97
N VAL A 31 -36.68 -10.21 -20.33
CA VAL A 31 -37.66 -10.86 -21.22
C VAL A 31 -38.06 -9.86 -22.30
N GLY A 32 -37.66 -10.14 -23.55
CA GLY A 32 -37.79 -9.17 -24.63
C GLY A 32 -37.00 -7.90 -24.33
N ASP A 33 -37.65 -6.73 -24.39
CA ASP A 33 -37.04 -5.44 -24.06
C ASP A 33 -37.32 -4.96 -22.64
N SER A 34 -38.00 -5.78 -21.83
CA SER A 34 -38.25 -5.49 -20.42
C SER A 34 -37.25 -6.21 -19.51
N VAL A 35 -36.93 -5.54 -18.40
CA VAL A 35 -36.13 -6.11 -17.31
C VAL A 35 -37.04 -6.32 -16.11
N HIS A 36 -37.17 -7.56 -15.66
CA HIS A 36 -37.94 -7.92 -14.47
C HIS A 36 -36.99 -7.97 -13.27
N ILE A 37 -37.34 -7.27 -12.20
CA ILE A 37 -36.54 -7.12 -10.99
C ILE A 37 -37.33 -7.66 -9.80
N PHE A 38 -36.74 -8.61 -9.08
CA PHE A 38 -37.27 -9.21 -7.86
C PHE A 38 -36.32 -8.87 -6.71
N TYR A 39 -36.69 -7.89 -5.88
CA TYR A 39 -35.80 -7.32 -4.87
C TYR A 39 -36.15 -7.77 -3.47
N ARG A 40 -35.17 -7.81 -2.57
CA ARG A 40 -35.42 -7.96 -1.14
C ARG A 40 -36.08 -6.69 -0.63
N ALA A 41 -37.30 -6.81 -0.16
CA ALA A 41 -38.08 -5.75 0.45
C ALA A 41 -38.02 -5.94 1.97
N VAL A 42 -37.49 -4.96 2.68
CA VAL A 42 -37.27 -5.01 4.14
C VAL A 42 -38.32 -4.17 4.85
N SER A 43 -39.00 -4.81 5.78
CA SER A 43 -40.00 -4.21 6.68
C SER A 43 -39.48 -4.10 8.09
N ASN A 44 -40.16 -3.27 8.90
CA ASN A 44 -39.76 -2.94 10.25
C ASN A 44 -39.30 -4.13 11.10
N GLY A 45 -38.06 -4.07 11.59
CA GLY A 45 -37.45 -5.15 12.36
C GLY A 45 -36.73 -6.19 11.49
N ASN A 46 -36.28 -5.80 10.29
CA ASN A 46 -35.55 -6.61 9.33
C ASN A 46 -36.31 -7.84 8.79
N TYR A 47 -37.65 -7.82 8.83
CA TYR A 47 -38.45 -8.86 8.21
C TYR A 47 -38.45 -8.69 6.69
N SER A 48 -38.01 -9.73 5.97
CA SER A 48 -37.76 -9.63 4.54
C SER A 48 -38.75 -10.42 3.68
N SER A 49 -39.18 -9.80 2.59
CA SER A 49 -40.01 -10.38 1.53
C SER A 49 -39.37 -10.12 0.15
N ILE A 50 -39.90 -10.71 -0.92
CA ILE A 50 -39.49 -10.36 -2.28
C ILE A 50 -40.52 -9.40 -2.88
N GLY A 51 -40.10 -8.20 -3.26
CA GLY A 51 -40.87 -7.24 -4.04
C GLY A 51 -40.65 -7.43 -5.55
N TYR A 52 -41.48 -6.79 -6.37
CA TYR A 52 -41.39 -6.88 -7.83
C TYR A 52 -41.50 -5.51 -8.50
N CYS A 53 -40.62 -5.26 -9.47
CA CYS A 53 -40.78 -4.18 -10.42
C CYS A 53 -40.32 -4.59 -11.83
N ARG A 54 -40.73 -3.82 -12.84
CA ARG A 54 -40.38 -4.03 -14.25
C ARG A 54 -39.87 -2.72 -14.83
N LEU A 55 -38.79 -2.81 -15.58
CA LEU A 55 -38.25 -1.70 -16.37
C LEU A 55 -38.59 -1.88 -17.85
N ASP A 56 -38.83 -0.76 -18.53
CA ASP A 56 -38.84 -0.67 -19.99
C ASP A 56 -37.44 -0.23 -20.46
N GLY A 57 -36.74 -1.13 -21.16
CA GLY A 57 -35.30 -1.01 -21.34
C GLY A 57 -34.53 -1.22 -20.01
N PRO A 58 -33.25 -0.82 -19.96
CA PRO A 58 -32.39 -1.12 -18.81
C PRO A 58 -32.58 -0.20 -17.59
N LEU A 59 -33.18 0.99 -17.73
CA LEU A 59 -33.14 2.01 -16.68
C LEU A 59 -34.51 2.64 -16.34
N THR A 60 -35.54 2.47 -17.17
CA THR A 60 -36.81 3.19 -17.01
C THR A 60 -37.81 2.35 -16.23
N LEU A 61 -38.13 2.75 -15.00
CA LEU A 61 -39.16 2.08 -14.19
C LEU A 61 -40.54 2.20 -14.86
N ALA A 62 -41.12 1.05 -15.24
CA ALA A 62 -42.41 0.98 -15.94
C ALA A 62 -43.54 0.50 -15.02
N GLU A 63 -43.22 -0.36 -14.05
CA GLU A 63 -44.18 -0.95 -13.12
C GLU A 63 -43.47 -1.28 -11.80
N ARG A 64 -44.11 -0.99 -10.66
CA ARG A 64 -43.68 -1.44 -9.32
C ARG A 64 -44.92 -1.88 -8.56
N TRP A 65 -44.88 -3.07 -7.97
CA TRP A 65 -46.01 -3.58 -7.20
C TRP A 65 -45.99 -3.00 -5.79
N ASP A 66 -47.17 -2.79 -5.23
CA ASP A 66 -47.44 -2.32 -3.87
C ASP A 66 -47.58 -3.47 -2.85
N ARG A 67 -47.27 -4.69 -3.28
CA ARG A 67 -47.32 -5.91 -2.48
C ARG A 67 -46.15 -6.82 -2.82
N PRO A 68 -45.69 -7.65 -1.86
CA PRO A 68 -44.66 -8.64 -2.13
C PRO A 68 -45.16 -9.73 -3.08
N ILE A 69 -44.26 -10.26 -3.90
CA ILE A 69 -44.49 -11.42 -4.76
C ILE A 69 -44.21 -12.74 -4.03
N MET A 70 -43.30 -12.73 -3.04
CA MET A 70 -43.06 -13.85 -2.15
C MET A 70 -42.89 -13.35 -0.71
N VAL A 71 -43.52 -14.06 0.23
CA VAL A 71 -43.45 -13.81 1.68
C VAL A 71 -43.01 -15.07 2.39
N SER A 72 -42.74 -15.01 3.69
CA SER A 72 -42.49 -16.20 4.51
C SER A 72 -43.73 -17.11 4.58
N GLU A 73 -43.54 -18.42 4.38
CA GLU A 73 -44.57 -19.47 4.42
C GLU A 73 -44.18 -20.64 5.35
N PHE A 74 -42.88 -20.79 5.68
CA PHE A 74 -42.34 -21.90 6.45
C PHE A 74 -41.44 -21.45 7.62
N ASP A 75 -41.30 -22.28 8.65
CA ASP A 75 -40.51 -21.96 9.86
C ASP A 75 -39.04 -21.63 9.57
N TYR A 76 -38.43 -22.29 8.57
CA TYR A 76 -37.01 -22.07 8.21
C TYR A 76 -36.73 -20.73 7.51
N GLU A 77 -37.77 -19.95 7.24
CA GLU A 77 -37.73 -18.62 6.61
C GLU A 77 -38.61 -17.63 7.40
N ALA A 78 -38.89 -17.92 8.68
CA ALA A 78 -39.82 -17.14 9.52
C ALA A 78 -39.43 -15.66 9.70
N HIS A 79 -38.15 -15.32 9.49
CA HIS A 79 -37.66 -13.94 9.54
C HIS A 79 -37.50 -13.32 8.15
N GLY A 80 -37.44 -14.12 7.09
CA GLY A 80 -37.63 -13.61 5.74
C GLY A 80 -37.10 -14.48 4.61
N VAL A 81 -37.48 -14.05 3.41
CA VAL A 81 -36.94 -14.51 2.13
C VAL A 81 -36.04 -13.42 1.54
N GLU A 82 -34.75 -13.71 1.43
CA GLU A 82 -33.72 -12.69 1.20
C GLU A 82 -32.93 -12.93 -0.10
N ASP A 83 -32.40 -11.85 -0.68
CA ASP A 83 -31.33 -11.84 -1.69
C ASP A 83 -31.54 -12.82 -2.85
N ALA A 84 -32.71 -12.76 -3.50
CA ALA A 84 -33.09 -13.70 -4.55
C ALA A 84 -32.19 -13.63 -5.80
N ARG A 85 -32.10 -14.75 -6.55
CA ARG A 85 -31.44 -14.87 -7.86
C ARG A 85 -32.34 -15.67 -8.78
N ILE A 86 -32.33 -15.38 -10.08
CA ILE A 86 -33.29 -15.98 -11.01
C ILE A 86 -32.64 -16.34 -12.36
N VAL A 87 -32.99 -17.51 -12.88
CA VAL A 87 -32.67 -17.96 -14.25
C VAL A 87 -33.88 -18.64 -14.89
N SER A 88 -33.85 -18.82 -16.21
CA SER A 88 -34.84 -19.60 -16.95
C SER A 88 -34.18 -20.82 -17.59
N ILE A 89 -34.59 -22.03 -17.18
CA ILE A 89 -34.12 -23.31 -17.74
C ILE A 89 -35.33 -24.08 -18.22
N ASP A 90 -35.33 -24.54 -19.49
CA ASP A 90 -36.41 -25.35 -20.08
C ASP A 90 -37.82 -24.74 -19.84
N ASN A 91 -38.00 -23.45 -20.14
CA ASN A 91 -39.24 -22.70 -19.92
C ASN A 91 -39.77 -22.75 -18.46
N THR A 92 -38.86 -22.83 -17.51
CA THR A 92 -39.15 -22.76 -16.07
C THR A 92 -38.21 -21.75 -15.43
N TYR A 93 -38.78 -20.82 -14.69
CA TYR A 93 -38.00 -19.86 -13.91
C TYR A 93 -37.62 -20.50 -12.58
N TYR A 94 -36.33 -20.53 -12.28
CA TYR A 94 -35.78 -21.02 -11.02
C TYR A 94 -35.31 -19.79 -10.24
N MET A 95 -35.98 -19.51 -9.13
CA MET A 95 -35.61 -18.44 -8.21
C MET A 95 -35.02 -19.03 -6.93
N THR A 96 -33.73 -18.84 -6.73
CA THR A 96 -33.09 -19.14 -5.46
C THR A 96 -33.17 -17.94 -4.54
N TYR A 97 -33.22 -18.19 -3.23
CA TYR A 97 -33.25 -17.14 -2.21
C TYR A 97 -32.62 -17.66 -0.92
N THR A 98 -32.23 -16.76 -0.03
CA THR A 98 -31.78 -17.13 1.31
C THR A 98 -33.01 -17.16 2.23
N ALA A 99 -33.33 -18.34 2.75
CA ALA A 99 -34.31 -18.51 3.80
C ALA A 99 -33.66 -18.20 5.15
N TYR A 100 -34.20 -17.22 5.88
CA TYR A 100 -33.69 -16.78 7.18
C TYR A 100 -34.75 -16.95 8.28
N ASP A 101 -34.42 -17.70 9.33
CA ASP A 101 -35.31 -17.94 10.48
C ASP A 101 -35.02 -17.02 11.69
N GLY A 102 -34.08 -16.08 11.55
CA GLY A 102 -33.57 -15.23 12.63
C GLY A 102 -32.24 -15.74 13.22
N ILE A 103 -31.87 -16.99 12.96
CA ILE A 103 -30.63 -17.64 13.45
C ILE A 103 -29.86 -18.28 12.30
N ASN A 104 -30.53 -19.04 11.44
CA ASN A 104 -29.97 -19.82 10.36
C ASN A 104 -30.33 -19.20 9.02
N ALA A 105 -29.34 -19.09 8.13
CA ALA A 105 -29.53 -18.59 6.78
C ALA A 105 -29.09 -19.63 5.75
N ARG A 106 -30.05 -20.16 4.98
CA ARG A 106 -29.86 -21.31 4.09
C ARG A 106 -30.46 -21.06 2.71
N GLY A 107 -29.76 -21.50 1.67
CA GLY A 107 -30.24 -21.45 0.30
C GLY A 107 -31.49 -22.30 0.06
N ALA A 108 -32.50 -21.67 -0.51
CA ALA A 108 -33.79 -22.28 -0.84
C ALA A 108 -34.15 -21.99 -2.30
N LEU A 109 -35.12 -22.73 -2.82
CA LEU A 109 -35.57 -22.64 -4.21
C LEU A 109 -37.08 -22.41 -4.30
N ALA A 110 -37.49 -21.61 -5.28
CA ALA A 110 -38.86 -21.51 -5.77
C ALA A 110 -38.87 -21.56 -7.31
N THR A 111 -39.96 -22.05 -7.89
CA THR A 111 -40.11 -22.17 -9.36
C THR A 111 -41.35 -21.47 -9.87
N SER A 112 -41.29 -20.87 -11.06
CA SER A 112 -42.44 -20.25 -11.72
C SER A 112 -42.49 -20.62 -13.21
N LYS A 113 -43.69 -20.55 -13.79
CA LYS A 113 -43.92 -20.66 -15.24
C LYS A 113 -44.26 -19.33 -15.91
N ASP A 114 -44.54 -18.29 -15.14
CA ASP A 114 -45.11 -17.03 -15.62
C ASP A 114 -44.48 -15.77 -15.01
N LEU A 115 -43.42 -15.91 -14.21
CA LEU A 115 -42.75 -14.85 -13.44
C LEU A 115 -43.63 -14.15 -12.39
N ARG A 116 -44.85 -14.64 -12.16
CA ARG A 116 -45.84 -14.02 -11.27
C ARG A 116 -46.16 -14.91 -10.08
N ASN A 117 -46.32 -16.21 -10.35
CA ASN A 117 -46.68 -17.20 -9.35
C ASN A 117 -45.48 -18.13 -9.10
N PHE A 118 -44.93 -18.10 -7.89
CA PHE A 118 -43.80 -18.93 -7.48
C PHE A 118 -44.25 -20.04 -6.54
N THR A 119 -43.81 -21.27 -6.80
CA THR A 119 -44.00 -22.42 -5.92
C THR A 119 -42.69 -22.74 -5.22
N LYS A 120 -42.65 -22.59 -3.89
CA LYS A 120 -41.47 -22.93 -3.09
C LYS A 120 -41.19 -24.43 -3.10
N LYS A 121 -39.91 -24.78 -3.19
CA LYS A 121 -39.38 -26.15 -3.24
C LYS A 121 -38.60 -26.53 -1.97
N GLY A 122 -38.32 -25.56 -1.10
CA GLY A 122 -37.63 -25.77 0.17
C GLY A 122 -36.13 -25.48 0.11
N ILE A 123 -35.43 -25.87 1.18
CA ILE A 123 -33.98 -25.75 1.33
C ILE A 123 -33.30 -26.74 0.36
N ILE A 124 -32.33 -26.25 -0.40
CA ILE A 124 -31.56 -27.04 -1.38
C ILE A 124 -30.06 -27.07 -1.08
N VAL A 125 -29.68 -26.66 0.12
CA VAL A 125 -28.29 -26.62 0.63
C VAL A 125 -28.14 -27.58 1.82
N PRO A 126 -26.91 -27.89 2.28
CA PRO A 126 -26.68 -28.95 3.26
C PRO A 126 -27.46 -28.82 4.57
N PRO A 127 -28.03 -29.91 5.10
CA PRO A 127 -28.71 -29.92 6.40
C PRO A 127 -27.75 -30.25 7.57
N ILE A 128 -26.52 -29.72 7.57
CA ILE A 128 -25.51 -29.99 8.62
C ILE A 128 -25.26 -28.77 9.51
N THR A 129 -24.73 -29.01 10.70
CA THR A 129 -24.25 -27.96 11.61
C THR A 129 -22.85 -27.50 11.27
N TYR A 130 -22.46 -26.35 11.82
CA TYR A 130 -21.07 -25.89 11.74
C TYR A 130 -20.09 -26.86 12.39
N SER A 131 -20.45 -27.48 13.51
CA SER A 131 -19.58 -28.46 14.19
C SER A 131 -19.26 -29.64 13.28
N GLU A 132 -20.30 -30.22 12.66
CA GLU A 132 -20.14 -31.34 11.73
C GLU A 132 -19.31 -30.94 10.50
N PHE A 133 -19.50 -29.72 9.98
CA PHE A 133 -18.70 -29.20 8.87
C PHE A 133 -17.22 -29.02 9.26
N VAL A 134 -16.94 -28.46 10.44
CA VAL A 134 -15.56 -28.27 10.93
C VAL A 134 -14.87 -29.62 11.10
N ASP A 135 -15.54 -30.60 11.70
CA ASP A 135 -15.00 -31.96 11.86
C ASP A 135 -14.67 -32.58 10.50
N ILE A 136 -15.48 -32.36 9.46
CA ILE A 136 -15.18 -32.85 8.11
C ILE A 136 -14.03 -32.05 7.48
N ALA A 137 -14.09 -30.72 7.53
CA ALA A 137 -13.12 -29.80 6.94
C ALA A 137 -11.70 -29.99 7.49
N GLU A 138 -11.55 -30.29 8.77
CA GLU A 138 -10.24 -30.59 9.40
C GLU A 138 -9.62 -31.91 8.91
N ASN A 139 -10.42 -32.81 8.33
CA ASN A 139 -10.01 -34.14 7.89
C ASN A 139 -9.94 -34.29 6.36
N VAL A 140 -10.34 -33.27 5.58
CA VAL A 140 -10.41 -33.32 4.11
C VAL A 140 -9.34 -32.41 3.50
N GLY A 141 -8.15 -32.97 3.23
CA GLY A 141 -7.10 -32.37 2.39
C GLY A 141 -6.62 -30.95 2.77
N GLU A 142 -5.88 -30.31 1.87
CA GLU A 142 -5.46 -28.91 2.02
C GLU A 142 -6.55 -27.96 1.47
N ILE A 143 -7.40 -27.44 2.37
CA ILE A 143 -8.33 -26.34 2.07
C ILE A 143 -7.98 -25.09 2.87
N ASN A 144 -8.47 -23.93 2.44
CA ASN A 144 -8.23 -22.66 3.11
C ASN A 144 -8.61 -22.71 4.60
N ILE A 145 -7.65 -22.40 5.49
CA ILE A 145 -7.82 -22.43 6.94
C ILE A 145 -9.06 -21.64 7.43
N LYS A 146 -9.49 -20.62 6.69
CA LYS A 146 -10.66 -19.80 7.01
C LYS A 146 -11.98 -20.57 6.98
N TYR A 147 -12.07 -21.71 6.29
CA TYR A 147 -13.27 -22.57 6.29
C TYR A 147 -13.57 -23.11 7.70
N TYR A 148 -12.55 -23.35 8.54
CA TYR A 148 -12.73 -23.98 9.86
C TYR A 148 -12.14 -23.17 11.04
N ARG A 149 -11.46 -22.03 10.81
CA ARG A 149 -10.93 -21.16 11.90
C ARG A 149 -11.63 -19.82 12.11
N ASN A 150 -12.73 -19.50 11.42
CA ASN A 150 -13.42 -18.21 11.60
C ASN A 150 -14.30 -18.19 12.88
N HIS A 151 -13.66 -18.15 14.04
CA HIS A 151 -14.25 -18.33 15.37
C HIS A 151 -15.13 -17.17 15.86
N LYS A 152 -15.06 -15.98 15.23
CA LYS A 152 -15.78 -14.78 15.70
C LYS A 152 -17.26 -14.72 15.35
N PHE A 153 -17.72 -15.51 14.37
CA PHE A 153 -19.12 -15.47 13.94
C PHE A 153 -19.98 -16.63 14.48
N TYR A 154 -19.37 -17.69 15.05
CA TYR A 154 -20.05 -18.99 15.07
C TYR A 154 -20.04 -19.76 16.40
N TYR A 155 -19.42 -19.27 17.47
CA TYR A 155 -19.38 -20.06 18.72
C TYR A 155 -19.62 -19.29 20.03
N GLN A 156 -19.58 -17.96 20.05
CA GLN A 156 -19.46 -17.25 21.33
C GLN A 156 -20.72 -16.52 21.84
N GLU A 157 -21.79 -16.40 21.05
CA GLU A 157 -23.00 -15.66 21.49
C GLU A 157 -24.33 -16.41 21.30
N ALA A 158 -24.34 -17.59 20.69
CA ALA A 158 -25.58 -18.34 20.48
C ALA A 158 -25.88 -19.26 21.68
N ASP A 159 -27.08 -19.10 22.21
CA ASP A 159 -27.76 -20.01 23.13
C ASP A 159 -27.42 -21.49 22.85
N PRO A 160 -26.82 -22.23 23.81
CA PRO A 160 -26.48 -23.65 23.66
C PRO A 160 -27.67 -24.55 23.28
N GLU A 161 -28.91 -24.10 23.51
CA GLU A 161 -30.12 -24.82 23.14
C GLU A 161 -30.51 -24.65 21.65
N LYS A 162 -29.91 -23.69 20.93
CA LYS A 162 -30.20 -23.43 19.51
C LYS A 162 -29.20 -24.14 18.59
N LYS A 163 -29.65 -25.19 17.89
CA LYS A 163 -28.84 -25.91 16.88
C LYS A 163 -28.53 -24.97 15.69
N MET A 164 -27.31 -24.45 15.62
CA MET A 164 -26.86 -23.58 14.54
C MET A 164 -26.41 -24.38 13.31
N MET A 165 -27.12 -24.18 12.20
CA MET A 165 -26.85 -24.82 10.91
C MET A 165 -25.72 -24.10 10.17
N LEU A 166 -24.99 -24.84 9.32
CA LEU A 166 -24.01 -24.25 8.40
C LEU A 166 -24.70 -23.25 7.48
N TRP A 167 -24.30 -21.97 7.55
CA TRP A 167 -24.87 -20.97 6.63
C TRP A 167 -24.30 -21.15 5.24
N ASP A 168 -25.22 -21.20 4.29
CA ASP A 168 -24.92 -21.35 2.88
C ASP A 168 -25.84 -20.41 2.10
N LYS A 169 -25.22 -19.41 1.47
CA LYS A 169 -25.90 -18.28 0.83
C LYS A 169 -25.49 -18.19 -0.64
N ASN A 170 -26.04 -17.22 -1.36
CA ASN A 170 -25.66 -16.89 -2.73
C ASN A 170 -25.79 -18.08 -3.70
N VAL A 171 -26.86 -18.85 -3.57
CA VAL A 171 -27.13 -19.95 -4.49
C VAL A 171 -27.52 -19.38 -5.85
N ILE A 172 -26.83 -19.78 -6.91
CA ILE A 172 -27.00 -19.23 -8.26
C ILE A 172 -26.93 -20.35 -9.29
N PHE A 173 -28.02 -20.59 -10.02
CA PHE A 173 -28.03 -21.53 -11.13
C PHE A 173 -27.36 -20.97 -12.38
N PHE A 174 -26.77 -21.85 -13.19
CA PHE A 174 -26.41 -21.54 -14.57
C PHE A 174 -27.68 -21.45 -15.44
N PRO A 175 -27.71 -20.60 -16.49
CA PRO A 175 -28.92 -20.32 -17.26
C PRO A 175 -29.36 -21.46 -18.19
N ARG A 176 -28.64 -22.58 -18.20
CA ARG A 176 -29.06 -23.85 -18.83
C ARG A 176 -28.42 -25.03 -18.11
N LYS A 177 -28.90 -26.23 -18.42
CA LYS A 177 -28.22 -27.46 -18.04
C LYS A 177 -26.87 -27.58 -18.77
N ILE A 178 -25.88 -28.13 -18.08
CA ILE A 178 -24.54 -28.40 -18.60
C ILE A 178 -24.37 -29.91 -18.53
N ASP A 179 -24.07 -30.56 -19.66
CA ASP A 179 -24.08 -32.02 -19.81
C ASP A 179 -25.36 -32.71 -19.29
N GLY A 180 -26.51 -32.06 -19.51
CA GLY A 180 -27.82 -32.56 -19.07
C GLY A 180 -28.09 -32.42 -17.56
N LYS A 181 -27.15 -31.88 -16.78
CA LYS A 181 -27.26 -31.70 -15.33
C LYS A 181 -27.66 -30.28 -14.93
N PHE A 182 -28.36 -30.17 -13.81
CA PHE A 182 -28.51 -28.90 -13.10
C PHE A 182 -27.19 -28.54 -12.44
N VAL A 183 -26.71 -27.33 -12.69
CA VAL A 183 -25.47 -26.82 -12.09
C VAL A 183 -25.77 -25.50 -11.40
N PHE A 184 -25.30 -25.35 -10.18
CA PHE A 184 -25.39 -24.09 -9.43
C PHE A 184 -24.14 -23.84 -8.58
N LEU A 185 -23.86 -22.55 -8.37
CA LEU A 185 -22.87 -22.07 -7.42
C LEU A 185 -23.54 -21.81 -6.07
N HIS A 186 -22.79 -21.96 -4.99
CA HIS A 186 -23.22 -21.63 -3.63
C HIS A 186 -22.03 -21.13 -2.80
N ARG A 187 -22.27 -20.71 -1.55
CA ARG A 187 -21.23 -20.05 -0.74
C ARG A 187 -21.25 -20.49 0.71
N ILE A 188 -20.31 -21.39 1.00
CA ILE A 188 -19.72 -21.57 2.32
C ILE A 188 -18.43 -20.72 2.35
N ARG A 189 -18.32 -19.82 3.33
CA ARG A 189 -17.17 -18.90 3.41
C ARG A 189 -15.85 -19.66 3.68
N PRO A 190 -14.72 -19.19 3.11
CA PRO A 190 -14.53 -17.90 2.43
C PRO A 190 -14.79 -17.89 0.91
N GLY A 191 -15.00 -19.02 0.26
CA GLY A 191 -15.03 -19.13 -1.20
C GLY A 191 -16.41 -19.35 -1.82
N ILE A 192 -16.42 -19.60 -3.14
CA ILE A 192 -17.57 -20.01 -3.94
C ILE A 192 -17.36 -21.46 -4.37
N GLN A 193 -18.38 -22.30 -4.19
CA GLN A 193 -18.35 -23.71 -4.54
C GLN A 193 -19.42 -24.06 -5.58
N ILE A 194 -19.35 -25.26 -6.16
CA ILE A 194 -20.22 -25.71 -7.26
C ILE A 194 -20.84 -27.08 -7.02
N VAL A 195 -22.12 -27.21 -7.40
CA VAL A 195 -22.89 -28.45 -7.34
C VAL A 195 -23.41 -28.82 -8.73
N SER A 196 -23.38 -30.12 -9.05
CA SER A 196 -23.91 -30.68 -10.30
C SER A 196 -24.72 -31.95 -10.03
N VAL A 197 -26.00 -31.96 -10.40
CA VAL A 197 -26.96 -33.07 -10.15
C VAL A 197 -27.86 -33.33 -11.36
N ASN A 198 -28.30 -34.57 -11.60
CA ASN A 198 -29.21 -34.85 -12.74
C ASN A 198 -30.64 -34.40 -12.44
N SER A 199 -31.05 -34.53 -11.18
CA SER A 199 -32.33 -34.04 -10.64
C SER A 199 -32.09 -33.34 -9.31
N LEU A 200 -32.90 -32.34 -8.99
CA LEU A 200 -32.84 -31.66 -7.70
C LEU A 200 -33.19 -32.58 -6.52
N ASP A 201 -33.90 -33.67 -6.77
CA ASP A 201 -34.20 -34.70 -5.76
C ASP A 201 -32.95 -35.48 -5.29
N GLU A 202 -31.82 -35.36 -6.01
CA GLU A 202 -30.54 -35.97 -5.62
C GLU A 202 -29.86 -35.23 -4.46
N LEU A 203 -30.30 -34.01 -4.10
CA LEU A 203 -29.72 -33.19 -3.01
C LEU A 203 -30.11 -33.70 -1.61
N THR A 204 -29.86 -34.98 -1.36
CA THR A 204 -30.14 -35.66 -0.09
C THR A 204 -29.02 -35.44 0.93
N GLU A 205 -29.24 -35.84 2.18
CA GLU A 205 -28.20 -35.81 3.23
C GLU A 205 -26.97 -36.65 2.83
N SER A 206 -27.17 -37.79 2.15
CA SER A 206 -26.06 -38.63 1.67
C SER A 206 -25.24 -37.93 0.58
N PHE A 207 -25.89 -37.23 -0.35
CA PHE A 207 -25.20 -36.44 -1.37
C PHE A 207 -24.30 -35.39 -0.72
N TRP A 208 -24.82 -34.63 0.25
CA TRP A 208 -24.05 -33.59 0.92
C TRP A 208 -22.90 -34.14 1.76
N ARG A 209 -23.08 -35.31 2.40
CA ARG A 209 -21.98 -36.00 3.08
C ARG A 209 -20.85 -36.37 2.11
N ASP A 210 -21.18 -36.97 0.97
CA ASP A 210 -20.20 -37.35 -0.06
C ASP A 210 -19.53 -36.12 -0.70
N TYR A 211 -20.31 -35.05 -0.90
CA TYR A 211 -19.83 -33.75 -1.35
C TYR A 211 -18.77 -33.19 -0.39
N PHE A 212 -19.04 -33.20 0.91
CA PHE A 212 -18.07 -32.68 1.89
C PHE A 212 -16.84 -33.55 2.07
N HIS A 213 -16.93 -34.86 1.88
CA HIS A 213 -15.75 -35.74 1.87
C HIS A 213 -14.74 -35.36 0.77
N ASN A 214 -15.20 -34.71 -0.31
CA ASN A 214 -14.36 -34.23 -1.40
C ASN A 214 -14.47 -32.70 -1.55
N PHE A 215 -14.73 -31.97 -0.46
CA PHE A 215 -15.07 -30.54 -0.48
C PHE A 215 -14.08 -29.68 -1.28
N HIS A 216 -12.79 -30.00 -1.18
CA HIS A 216 -11.69 -29.38 -1.94
C HIS A 216 -11.97 -29.33 -3.45
N ASP A 217 -12.52 -30.40 -4.03
CA ASP A 217 -12.73 -30.53 -5.47
C ASP A 217 -13.86 -29.64 -5.99
N TYR A 218 -14.70 -29.15 -5.08
CA TYR A 218 -15.88 -28.35 -5.41
C TYR A 218 -15.67 -26.85 -5.21
N ILE A 219 -14.49 -26.42 -4.74
CA ILE A 219 -14.15 -25.00 -4.59
C ILE A 219 -13.78 -24.42 -5.97
N VAL A 220 -14.59 -23.49 -6.46
CA VAL A 220 -14.35 -22.79 -7.74
C VAL A 220 -13.47 -21.56 -7.54
N LEU A 221 -13.72 -20.80 -6.47
CA LEU A 221 -13.02 -19.56 -6.17
C LEU A 221 -12.78 -19.41 -4.67
N ASP A 222 -11.52 -19.23 -4.28
CA ASP A 222 -11.14 -18.68 -2.98
C ASP A 222 -10.58 -17.26 -3.15
N PRO A 223 -10.65 -16.41 -2.10
CA PRO A 223 -10.12 -15.05 -2.16
C PRO A 223 -8.59 -15.05 -2.23
N ILE A 224 -8.01 -14.40 -3.24
CA ILE A 224 -6.54 -14.26 -3.40
C ILE A 224 -6.06 -12.82 -3.54
N TYR A 225 -6.93 -11.89 -3.95
CA TYR A 225 -6.56 -10.47 -4.06
C TYR A 225 -7.01 -9.65 -2.85
N SER A 226 -6.38 -8.49 -2.63
CA SER A 226 -6.66 -7.63 -1.47
C SER A 226 -8.12 -7.19 -1.39
N HIS A 227 -8.73 -6.85 -2.52
CA HIS A 227 -10.11 -6.37 -2.62
C HIS A 227 -11.17 -7.45 -2.31
N GLU A 228 -10.74 -8.70 -2.19
CA GLU A 228 -11.59 -9.86 -1.89
C GLU A 228 -11.08 -10.67 -0.68
N TYR A 229 -9.99 -10.26 -0.04
CA TYR A 229 -9.20 -11.08 0.88
C TYR A 229 -10.01 -11.67 2.04
N SER A 230 -11.07 -10.99 2.50
CA SER A 230 -11.91 -11.49 3.58
C SER A 230 -12.67 -12.74 3.14
N TYR A 231 -13.51 -12.60 2.12
CA TYR A 231 -14.26 -13.68 1.46
C TYR A 231 -14.84 -13.19 0.14
N VAL A 232 -15.20 -14.15 -0.72
CA VAL A 232 -15.96 -13.94 -1.96
C VAL A 232 -17.34 -14.59 -1.86
N GLY A 233 -18.25 -14.22 -2.75
CA GLY A 233 -19.52 -14.92 -2.89
C GLY A 233 -20.16 -14.70 -4.24
N GLY A 234 -21.03 -15.63 -4.61
CA GLY A 234 -21.80 -15.52 -5.84
C GLY A 234 -22.59 -14.21 -5.90
N GLY A 235 -22.45 -13.48 -7.00
CA GLY A 235 -23.18 -12.25 -7.27
C GLY A 235 -24.36 -12.52 -8.20
N CYS A 236 -24.17 -12.29 -9.49
CA CYS A 236 -25.18 -12.47 -10.53
C CYS A 236 -25.19 -13.90 -11.11
N PRO A 237 -26.31 -14.34 -11.71
CA PRO A 237 -26.32 -15.49 -12.61
C PRO A 237 -25.19 -15.44 -13.66
N PRO A 238 -24.42 -16.53 -13.86
CA PRO A 238 -23.39 -16.58 -14.89
C PRO A 238 -23.97 -16.29 -16.28
N ILE A 239 -23.21 -15.54 -17.08
CA ILE A 239 -23.60 -15.16 -18.44
C ILE A 239 -22.85 -16.07 -19.42
N GLU A 240 -23.59 -16.74 -20.30
CA GLU A 240 -23.00 -17.53 -21.36
C GLU A 240 -22.36 -16.62 -22.41
N THR A 241 -21.07 -16.83 -22.70
CA THR A 241 -20.34 -16.09 -23.73
C THR A 241 -19.47 -17.04 -24.55
N GLU A 242 -19.01 -16.59 -25.73
CA GLU A 242 -18.08 -17.38 -26.56
C GLU A 242 -16.74 -17.65 -25.87
N ALA A 243 -16.37 -16.85 -24.86
CA ALA A 243 -15.13 -17.01 -24.11
C ALA A 243 -15.27 -17.96 -22.90
N GLY A 244 -16.50 -18.32 -22.50
CA GLY A 244 -16.77 -19.03 -21.25
C GLY A 244 -17.98 -18.45 -20.49
N TRP A 245 -18.18 -18.94 -19.27
CA TRP A 245 -19.17 -18.38 -18.35
C TRP A 245 -18.60 -17.15 -17.65
N LEU A 246 -19.13 -15.97 -17.95
CA LEU A 246 -18.80 -14.75 -17.25
C LEU A 246 -19.55 -14.71 -15.91
N LEU A 247 -18.80 -14.75 -14.81
CA LEU A 247 -19.28 -14.62 -13.45
C LEU A 247 -19.02 -13.20 -12.91
N ILE A 248 -20.09 -12.48 -12.59
CA ILE A 248 -20.01 -11.24 -11.81
C ILE A 248 -20.29 -11.61 -10.35
N TYR A 249 -19.28 -11.50 -9.49
CA TYR A 249 -19.34 -11.90 -8.08
C TYR A 249 -19.01 -10.72 -7.16
N HIS A 250 -19.18 -10.87 -5.85
CA HIS A 250 -18.72 -9.86 -4.90
C HIS A 250 -17.47 -10.31 -4.14
N GLY A 251 -16.55 -9.36 -3.96
CA GLY A 251 -15.39 -9.49 -3.09
C GLY A 251 -15.54 -8.61 -1.85
N VAL A 252 -15.04 -9.09 -0.71
CA VAL A 252 -15.04 -8.32 0.54
C VAL A 252 -13.62 -8.05 1.02
N GLU A 253 -13.29 -6.78 1.17
CA GLU A 253 -12.05 -6.30 1.75
C GLU A 253 -12.29 -5.87 3.21
N LYS A 254 -11.32 -6.16 4.09
CA LYS A 254 -11.32 -5.63 5.46
C LYS A 254 -10.38 -4.43 5.51
N THR A 255 -10.92 -3.24 5.73
CA THR A 255 -10.16 -1.99 5.81
C THR A 255 -10.24 -1.36 7.20
N GLN A 256 -9.46 -0.31 7.45
CA GLN A 256 -9.59 0.51 8.67
C GLN A 256 -10.97 1.19 8.78
N ARG A 257 -11.72 1.32 7.68
CA ARG A 257 -13.06 1.91 7.62
C ARG A 257 -14.18 0.88 7.78
N GLY A 258 -13.85 -0.39 8.02
CA GLY A 258 -14.80 -1.51 8.05
C GLY A 258 -14.69 -2.40 6.83
N LEU A 259 -15.72 -3.23 6.61
CA LEU A 259 -15.82 -4.09 5.43
C LEU A 259 -16.20 -3.26 4.20
N VAL A 260 -15.56 -3.52 3.07
CA VAL A 260 -15.88 -2.90 1.77
C VAL A 260 -16.30 -4.01 0.82
N TYR A 261 -17.52 -3.95 0.31
CA TYR A 261 -18.05 -4.90 -0.67
C TYR A 261 -17.94 -4.29 -2.06
N SER A 262 -17.29 -5.01 -2.97
CA SER A 262 -17.10 -4.57 -4.35
C SER A 262 -17.59 -5.62 -5.33
N ALA A 263 -17.98 -5.19 -6.52
CA ALA A 263 -18.26 -6.09 -7.63
C ALA A 263 -16.95 -6.52 -8.29
N CYS A 264 -16.85 -7.80 -8.66
CA CYS A 264 -15.69 -8.45 -9.28
C CYS A 264 -16.14 -9.28 -10.49
N ALA A 265 -15.19 -9.67 -11.35
CA ALA A 265 -15.48 -10.49 -12.53
C ALA A 265 -14.49 -11.65 -12.69
N ALA A 266 -15.01 -12.81 -13.08
CA ALA A 266 -14.27 -14.03 -13.39
C ALA A 266 -14.85 -14.69 -14.65
N LEU A 267 -14.05 -15.50 -15.32
CA LEU A 267 -14.41 -16.29 -16.49
C LEU A 267 -14.19 -17.76 -16.16
N LEU A 268 -15.24 -18.59 -16.27
CA LEU A 268 -15.19 -20.04 -16.04
C LEU A 268 -15.29 -20.78 -17.38
N ASP A 269 -14.77 -22.00 -17.42
CA ASP A 269 -14.77 -22.85 -18.61
C ASP A 269 -16.20 -23.23 -19.02
N ILE A 270 -16.51 -23.10 -20.32
CA ILE A 270 -17.87 -23.25 -20.87
C ILE A 270 -18.41 -24.68 -20.68
N ASP A 271 -17.53 -25.67 -20.79
CA ASP A 271 -17.86 -27.09 -20.70
C ASP A 271 -17.69 -27.59 -19.27
N ASN A 272 -16.67 -27.10 -18.56
CA ASN A 272 -16.44 -27.43 -17.15
C ASN A 272 -16.49 -26.19 -16.23
N PRO A 273 -17.68 -25.78 -15.76
CA PRO A 273 -17.83 -24.57 -14.96
C PRO A 273 -17.14 -24.62 -13.58
N ALA A 274 -16.62 -25.77 -13.14
CA ALA A 274 -15.78 -25.85 -11.95
C ALA A 274 -14.37 -25.25 -12.17
N LYS A 275 -13.96 -25.09 -13.43
CA LYS A 275 -12.63 -24.60 -13.80
C LYS A 275 -12.66 -23.10 -14.07
N LEU A 276 -11.92 -22.35 -13.25
CA LEU A 276 -11.60 -20.95 -13.50
C LEU A 276 -10.65 -20.81 -14.70
N ILE A 277 -11.00 -19.98 -15.69
CA ILE A 277 -10.10 -19.57 -16.78
C ILE A 277 -9.28 -18.36 -16.32
N SER A 278 -9.96 -17.30 -15.85
CA SER A 278 -9.30 -16.07 -15.39
C SER A 278 -10.22 -15.27 -14.47
N ARG A 279 -9.64 -14.30 -13.75
CA ARG A 279 -10.40 -13.29 -12.99
C ARG A 279 -9.64 -11.98 -12.93
N LEU A 280 -10.35 -10.88 -12.72
CA LEU A 280 -9.72 -9.57 -12.60
C LEU A 280 -8.87 -9.50 -11.31
N PRO A 281 -7.64 -8.98 -11.36
CA PRO A 281 -6.80 -8.78 -10.18
C PRO A 281 -7.18 -7.55 -9.34
N TYR A 282 -8.27 -6.87 -9.73
CA TYR A 282 -8.84 -5.69 -9.09
C TYR A 282 -10.38 -5.81 -9.12
N ALA A 283 -11.06 -5.09 -8.22
CA ALA A 283 -12.51 -5.00 -8.24
C ALA A 283 -12.99 -4.36 -9.55
N LEU A 284 -14.02 -4.94 -10.17
CA LEU A 284 -14.66 -4.39 -11.36
C LEU A 284 -15.19 -2.97 -11.08
N PHE A 285 -15.82 -2.78 -9.92
CA PHE A 285 -16.12 -1.46 -9.36
C PHE A 285 -16.41 -1.55 -7.85
N SER A 286 -16.16 -0.45 -7.15
CA SER A 286 -16.29 -0.35 -5.68
C SER A 286 -17.27 0.78 -5.29
N PRO A 287 -17.63 0.91 -4.00
CA PRO A 287 -18.38 2.05 -3.47
C PRO A 287 -17.62 3.37 -3.66
N GLU A 288 -18.27 4.36 -4.25
CA GLU A 288 -17.69 5.69 -4.54
C GLU A 288 -18.63 6.84 -4.15
N TYR A 289 -19.95 6.61 -4.23
CA TYR A 289 -20.95 7.64 -3.97
C TYR A 289 -21.46 7.57 -2.53
N ASP A 290 -21.95 8.69 -1.98
CA ASP A 290 -22.44 8.76 -0.60
C ASP A 290 -23.48 7.67 -0.27
N TRP A 291 -24.36 7.37 -1.22
CA TRP A 291 -25.40 6.35 -1.11
C TRP A 291 -24.91 4.89 -1.27
N GLU A 292 -23.63 4.70 -1.57
CA GLU A 292 -22.92 3.41 -1.50
C GLU A 292 -22.04 3.33 -0.24
N LEU A 293 -21.63 4.49 0.28
CA LEU A 293 -20.71 4.62 1.41
C LEU A 293 -21.44 4.64 2.76
N ILE A 294 -22.66 5.18 2.81
CA ILE A 294 -23.42 5.41 4.03
C ILE A 294 -24.80 4.76 3.93
N GLY A 295 -25.13 3.90 4.88
CA GLY A 295 -26.44 3.28 5.03
C GLY A 295 -26.47 2.31 6.22
N GLU A 296 -27.41 1.37 6.25
CA GLU A 296 -27.48 0.31 7.27
C GLU A 296 -26.18 -0.51 7.32
N VAL A 297 -25.57 -0.76 6.15
CA VAL A 297 -24.21 -1.28 6.04
C VAL A 297 -23.39 -0.38 5.15
N ASN A 298 -22.38 0.28 5.74
CA ASN A 298 -21.49 1.19 5.03
C ASN A 298 -20.61 0.48 3.99
N ASN A 299 -20.24 1.18 2.93
CA ASN A 299 -19.32 0.75 1.87
C ASN A 299 -19.77 -0.53 1.13
N VAL A 300 -21.00 -0.55 0.64
CA VAL A 300 -21.57 -1.72 -0.04
C VAL A 300 -21.91 -1.45 -1.51
N VAL A 301 -21.30 -2.25 -2.38
CA VAL A 301 -21.76 -2.55 -3.74
C VAL A 301 -21.93 -4.06 -3.83
N PHE A 302 -23.17 -4.53 -3.91
CA PHE A 302 -23.49 -5.96 -3.90
C PHE A 302 -24.16 -6.39 -5.21
N PRO A 303 -23.40 -6.85 -6.24
CA PRO A 303 -23.95 -7.24 -7.54
C PRO A 303 -24.82 -8.50 -7.45
N THR A 304 -26.03 -8.44 -8.00
CA THR A 304 -27.03 -9.51 -7.81
C THR A 304 -27.76 -9.90 -9.09
N GLY A 305 -27.81 -9.04 -10.09
CA GLY A 305 -28.44 -9.35 -11.37
C GLY A 305 -27.83 -8.59 -12.53
N THR A 306 -28.02 -9.11 -13.74
CA THR A 306 -27.53 -8.49 -14.98
C THR A 306 -28.54 -8.53 -16.10
N ALA A 307 -28.46 -7.56 -17.01
CA ALA A 307 -29.18 -7.58 -18.28
C ALA A 307 -28.26 -7.08 -19.42
N LEU A 308 -28.15 -7.84 -20.50
CA LEU A 308 -27.36 -7.47 -21.67
C LEU A 308 -28.24 -6.77 -22.70
N PHE A 309 -27.85 -5.58 -23.17
CA PHE A 309 -28.49 -4.85 -24.27
C PHE A 309 -27.44 -4.48 -25.32
N GLY A 310 -27.49 -5.15 -26.49
CA GLY A 310 -26.41 -5.07 -27.47
C GLY A 310 -25.09 -5.49 -26.82
N ASP A 311 -24.05 -4.67 -26.96
CA ASP A 311 -22.74 -4.91 -26.34
C ASP A 311 -22.62 -4.33 -24.92
N THR A 312 -23.70 -3.79 -24.35
CA THR A 312 -23.67 -3.15 -23.03
C THR A 312 -24.26 -4.08 -21.97
N LEU A 313 -23.43 -4.47 -21.00
CA LEU A 313 -23.85 -5.22 -19.83
C LEU A 313 -24.28 -4.26 -18.73
N PHE A 314 -25.53 -4.36 -18.29
CA PHE A 314 -26.05 -3.67 -17.12
C PHE A 314 -25.99 -4.60 -15.91
N ILE A 315 -25.46 -4.10 -14.79
CA ILE A 315 -25.26 -4.80 -13.52
C ILE A 315 -26.09 -4.06 -12.47
N TYR A 316 -27.07 -4.74 -11.91
CA TYR A 316 -27.94 -4.24 -10.84
C TYR A 316 -27.44 -4.75 -9.50
N TYR A 317 -27.35 -3.85 -8.53
CA TYR A 317 -26.70 -4.12 -7.25
C TYR A 317 -27.39 -3.42 -6.09
N GLY A 318 -27.30 -4.03 -4.90
CA GLY A 318 -27.64 -3.37 -3.64
C GLY A 318 -26.55 -2.38 -3.23
N ALA A 319 -26.95 -1.21 -2.75
CA ALA A 319 -26.06 -0.14 -2.32
C ALA A 319 -26.36 0.25 -0.86
N ALA A 320 -25.30 0.23 -0.04
CA ALA A 320 -25.29 0.54 1.39
C ALA A 320 -26.37 -0.15 2.26
N ASP A 321 -26.90 -1.30 1.82
CA ASP A 321 -28.06 -1.95 2.42
C ASP A 321 -29.29 -1.03 2.61
N GLU A 322 -29.49 -0.08 1.69
CA GLU A 322 -30.70 0.77 1.69
C GLU A 322 -31.48 0.74 0.37
N GLN A 323 -30.78 0.64 -0.76
CA GLN A 323 -31.34 0.91 -2.07
C GLN A 323 -30.70 0.10 -3.20
N ILE A 324 -31.29 0.19 -4.39
CA ILE A 324 -30.84 -0.53 -5.59
C ILE A 324 -30.32 0.48 -6.62
N ALA A 325 -29.15 0.19 -7.18
CA ALA A 325 -28.53 0.97 -8.24
C ALA A 325 -28.13 0.09 -9.44
N CYS A 326 -27.75 0.76 -10.53
CA CYS A 326 -27.28 0.10 -11.74
C CYS A 326 -25.93 0.69 -12.20
N ALA A 327 -25.05 -0.19 -12.69
CA ALA A 327 -23.83 0.16 -13.39
C ALA A 327 -23.83 -0.49 -14.77
N SER A 328 -23.16 0.11 -15.75
CA SER A 328 -23.07 -0.40 -17.12
C SER A 328 -21.62 -0.44 -17.61
N LEU A 329 -21.33 -1.40 -18.49
CA LEU A 329 -20.02 -1.53 -19.14
C LEU A 329 -20.13 -2.17 -20.52
N ASN A 330 -19.09 -2.05 -21.34
CA ASN A 330 -19.00 -2.75 -22.61
C ASN A 330 -18.54 -4.21 -22.40
N LEU A 331 -19.42 -5.18 -22.68
CA LEU A 331 -19.16 -6.61 -22.48
C LEU A 331 -17.96 -7.13 -23.29
N PRO A 332 -17.82 -6.82 -24.60
CA PRO A 332 -16.63 -7.21 -25.36
C PRO A 332 -15.33 -6.74 -24.73
N SER A 333 -15.31 -5.53 -24.15
CA SER A 333 -14.13 -4.99 -23.46
C SER A 333 -13.81 -5.74 -22.16
N LEU A 334 -14.84 -6.13 -21.39
CA LEU A 334 -14.66 -6.94 -20.19
C LEU A 334 -14.13 -8.34 -20.52
N LEU A 335 -14.72 -9.01 -21.52
CA LEU A 335 -14.25 -10.32 -21.98
C LEU A 335 -12.83 -10.22 -22.54
N LYS A 336 -12.54 -9.18 -23.33
CA LYS A 336 -11.18 -8.86 -23.78
C LYS A 336 -10.22 -8.89 -22.60
N GLU A 337 -10.47 -8.07 -21.58
CA GLU A 337 -9.60 -7.87 -20.42
C GLU A 337 -9.42 -9.18 -19.63
N LEU A 338 -10.49 -9.94 -19.40
CA LEU A 338 -10.42 -11.25 -18.75
C LEU A 338 -9.56 -12.24 -19.54
N VAL A 339 -9.61 -12.20 -20.88
CA VAL A 339 -8.80 -13.07 -21.74
C VAL A 339 -7.34 -12.61 -21.85
N GLU A 340 -7.01 -11.31 -21.70
CA GLU A 340 -5.58 -10.87 -21.61
C GLU A 340 -4.96 -11.24 -20.28
N ASN A 341 -5.77 -11.18 -19.22
CA ASN A 341 -5.37 -11.55 -17.87
C ASN A 341 -5.37 -13.08 -17.67
N ASN A 342 -5.18 -13.87 -18.74
CA ASN A 342 -5.06 -15.33 -18.70
C ASN A 342 -3.78 -15.79 -17.98
N ASP A 343 -2.92 -14.85 -17.60
CA ASP A 343 -1.65 -15.10 -16.93
C ASP A 343 -1.75 -15.47 -15.45
N GLU A 344 -2.96 -15.70 -14.96
CA GLU A 344 -3.21 -16.11 -13.57
C GLU A 344 -4.17 -17.30 -13.45
N ALA A 345 -4.34 -18.10 -14.51
CA ALA A 345 -4.83 -19.49 -14.38
C ALA A 345 -3.83 -20.37 -13.59
N ASP A 346 -2.56 -19.98 -13.54
CA ASP A 346 -1.57 -20.59 -12.62
C ASP A 346 -1.69 -20.07 -11.17
N LYS A 347 -2.52 -19.04 -10.91
CA LYS A 347 -2.89 -18.67 -9.53
C LYS A 347 -4.07 -19.47 -8.99
N SER A 348 -4.80 -20.22 -9.81
CA SER A 348 -5.75 -21.23 -9.31
C SER A 348 -5.06 -22.52 -8.85
N ILE A 349 -3.72 -22.58 -8.89
CA ILE A 349 -2.89 -23.47 -8.06
C ILE A 349 -1.84 -22.62 -7.28
N GLY A 350 -2.15 -21.34 -7.06
CA GLY A 350 -1.21 -20.26 -6.70
C GLY A 350 -0.62 -20.35 -5.30
N MET A 351 0.34 -21.23 -5.13
CA MET A 351 1.21 -21.29 -3.96
C MET A 351 2.14 -20.06 -3.90
N THR A 352 1.64 -18.91 -3.41
CA THR A 352 2.52 -17.77 -3.09
C THR A 352 3.47 -18.19 -1.98
N PRO A 353 4.81 -18.10 -2.15
CA PRO A 353 5.75 -18.45 -1.09
C PRO A 353 5.41 -17.75 0.22
N GLU A 354 5.44 -18.48 1.32
CA GLU A 354 5.13 -17.99 2.65
C GLU A 354 6.39 -17.91 3.50
N ILE A 355 6.49 -16.82 4.27
CA ILE A 355 7.46 -16.71 5.35
C ILE A 355 6.68 -16.68 6.66
N LEU A 356 6.90 -17.71 7.49
CA LEU A 356 6.26 -17.81 8.79
C LEU A 356 7.07 -17.02 9.83
N VAL A 357 6.43 -16.07 10.52
CA VAL A 357 7.04 -15.25 11.56
C VAL A 357 6.55 -15.69 12.93
N LEU A 358 7.45 -16.22 13.77
CA LEU A 358 7.17 -16.57 15.16
C LEU A 358 7.56 -15.40 16.05
N THR A 359 6.59 -14.81 16.75
CA THR A 359 6.82 -13.60 17.54
C THR A 359 5.74 -13.33 18.58
N SER A 360 6.04 -12.54 19.61
CA SER A 360 4.98 -11.83 20.33
C SER A 360 4.28 -10.85 19.38
N TYR A 361 2.95 -10.73 19.43
CA TYR A 361 2.20 -9.90 18.48
C TYR A 361 1.06 -9.12 19.18
N PRO A 362 0.60 -7.96 18.66
CA PRO A 362 -0.59 -7.29 19.19
C PRO A 362 -1.81 -8.22 19.23
N PRO A 363 -2.63 -8.20 20.29
CA PRO A 363 -2.78 -7.11 21.27
C PRO A 363 -1.84 -7.19 22.48
N ARG A 364 -0.85 -8.09 22.50
CA ARG A 364 0.15 -8.12 23.57
C ARG A 364 0.92 -6.80 23.60
N VAL A 365 0.86 -6.10 24.73
CA VAL A 365 1.50 -4.79 24.92
C VAL A 365 2.96 -4.99 25.31
N CYS A 366 3.83 -5.18 24.31
CA CYS A 366 5.28 -5.23 24.50
C CYS A 366 6.05 -4.66 23.31
N GLY A 367 7.36 -4.40 23.50
CA GLY A 367 8.22 -3.80 22.48
C GLY A 367 8.41 -4.69 21.24
N ILE A 368 8.58 -6.00 21.44
CA ILE A 368 8.77 -6.95 20.33
C ILE A 368 7.48 -7.10 19.50
N ALA A 369 6.30 -7.07 20.14
CA ALA A 369 5.02 -7.05 19.43
C ALA A 369 4.89 -5.85 18.50
N THR A 370 5.27 -4.66 18.97
CA THR A 370 5.27 -3.44 18.14
C THR A 370 6.32 -3.54 17.03
N TYR A 371 7.53 -3.99 17.34
CA TYR A 371 8.61 -4.23 16.36
C TYR A 371 8.17 -5.17 15.23
N SER A 372 7.53 -6.29 15.58
CA SER A 372 7.07 -7.27 14.60
C SER A 372 5.93 -6.76 13.74
N GLN A 373 4.96 -6.05 14.33
CA GLN A 373 3.89 -5.44 13.56
C GLN A 373 4.45 -4.43 12.54
N ASP A 374 5.36 -3.55 12.97
CA ASP A 374 5.99 -2.56 12.10
C ASP A 374 6.80 -3.23 10.97
N LEU A 375 7.64 -4.23 11.31
CA LEU A 375 8.44 -4.96 10.34
C LEU A 375 7.57 -5.69 9.31
N ILE A 376 6.56 -6.43 9.77
CA ILE A 376 5.66 -7.21 8.90
C ILE A 376 4.90 -6.26 7.97
N THR A 377 4.40 -5.15 8.50
CA THR A 377 3.72 -4.12 7.70
C THR A 377 4.64 -3.56 6.62
N ALA A 378 5.88 -3.21 6.98
CA ALA A 378 6.85 -2.66 6.03
C ALA A 378 7.25 -3.66 4.95
N VAL A 379 7.52 -4.92 5.32
CA VAL A 379 7.85 -6.00 4.38
C VAL A 379 6.67 -6.28 3.45
N THR A 380 5.46 -6.41 3.97
CA THR A 380 4.25 -6.65 3.18
C THR A 380 3.96 -5.48 2.21
N ASN A 381 4.04 -4.24 2.69
CA ASN A 381 3.85 -3.06 1.84
C ASN A 381 4.88 -3.00 0.71
N LYS A 382 6.12 -3.43 0.97
CA LYS A 382 7.22 -3.35 0.00
C LYS A 382 7.28 -4.54 -0.97
N PHE A 383 6.98 -5.75 -0.50
CA PHE A 383 7.23 -7.02 -1.21
C PHE A 383 6.06 -8.00 -1.20
N GLY A 384 4.85 -7.58 -0.80
CA GLY A 384 3.68 -8.48 -0.73
C GLY A 384 3.27 -9.14 -2.05
N SER A 385 3.77 -8.67 -3.20
CA SER A 385 3.63 -9.37 -4.49
C SER A 385 4.68 -10.46 -4.76
N SER A 386 5.70 -10.58 -3.89
CA SER A 386 6.79 -11.55 -3.97
C SER A 386 6.53 -12.79 -3.11
N PHE A 387 6.02 -12.59 -1.90
CA PHE A 387 5.73 -13.60 -0.90
C PHE A 387 4.72 -13.04 0.11
N SER A 388 4.04 -13.93 0.82
CA SER A 388 3.14 -13.55 1.92
C SER A 388 3.80 -13.82 3.28
N ILE A 389 3.41 -13.04 4.29
CA ILE A 389 3.83 -13.25 5.67
C ILE A 389 2.71 -13.98 6.41
N LYS A 390 3.08 -15.06 7.09
CA LYS A 390 2.22 -15.78 8.03
C LYS A 390 2.66 -15.50 9.45
N ILE A 391 1.73 -15.37 10.39
CA ILE A 391 2.04 -14.95 11.76
C ILE A 391 1.72 -16.08 12.74
N CYS A 392 2.73 -16.50 13.50
CA CYS A 392 2.58 -17.39 14.65
C CYS A 392 2.84 -16.59 15.94
N ALA A 393 1.76 -16.26 16.66
CA ALA A 393 1.83 -15.49 17.88
C ALA A 393 2.29 -16.37 19.06
N LEU A 394 3.25 -15.86 19.85
CA LEU A 394 3.76 -16.55 21.04
C LEU A 394 2.93 -16.23 22.28
N GLU A 395 2.45 -17.28 22.95
CA GLU A 395 1.75 -17.22 24.23
C GLU A 395 2.50 -17.98 25.33
N THR A 396 2.19 -17.62 26.57
CA THR A 396 2.60 -18.38 27.76
C THR A 396 1.34 -18.80 28.55
N PRO A 397 1.42 -19.75 29.48
CA PRO A 397 0.26 -20.16 30.28
C PRO A 397 -0.47 -19.01 31.00
N PHE A 398 0.22 -17.90 31.27
CA PHE A 398 -0.29 -16.74 32.02
C PHE A 398 -0.64 -15.52 31.15
N GLU A 399 -0.34 -15.57 29.85
CA GLU A 399 -0.59 -14.48 28.89
C GLU A 399 -1.29 -15.04 27.65
N LYS A 400 -2.63 -15.05 27.71
CA LYS A 400 -3.52 -15.45 26.62
C LYS A 400 -4.24 -14.23 26.06
N HIS A 401 -4.34 -14.14 24.74
CA HIS A 401 -4.90 -13.00 24.04
C HIS A 401 -5.91 -13.43 22.96
N SER A 402 -6.87 -12.55 22.67
CA SER A 402 -7.70 -12.67 21.47
C SER A 402 -7.01 -11.91 20.34
N TYR A 403 -6.47 -12.64 19.38
CA TYR A 403 -5.71 -12.06 18.27
C TYR A 403 -6.60 -11.58 17.11
N PRO A 404 -6.13 -10.61 16.32
CA PRO A 404 -6.76 -10.23 15.06
C PRO A 404 -6.64 -11.36 14.01
N ASP A 405 -7.49 -11.32 12.97
CA ASP A 405 -7.59 -12.39 11.96
C ASP A 405 -6.33 -12.56 11.08
N GLU A 406 -5.40 -11.62 11.17
CA GLU A 406 -4.08 -11.68 10.53
C GLU A 406 -3.10 -12.61 11.25
N VAL A 407 -3.42 -13.06 12.47
CA VAL A 407 -2.64 -14.08 13.18
C VAL A 407 -3.12 -15.47 12.74
N ASP A 408 -2.27 -16.19 12.02
CA ASP A 408 -2.61 -17.50 11.48
C ASP A 408 -2.48 -18.63 12.53
N TYR A 409 -1.52 -18.53 13.45
CA TYR A 409 -1.20 -19.56 14.44
C TYR A 409 -0.90 -18.97 15.83
N ILE A 410 -1.04 -19.80 16.85
CA ILE A 410 -0.64 -19.49 18.22
C ILE A 410 0.24 -20.63 18.72
N LEU A 411 1.38 -20.30 19.31
CA LEU A 411 2.29 -21.25 19.96
C LEU A 411 2.37 -20.94 21.45
N ASN A 412 1.92 -21.88 22.28
CA ASN A 412 2.22 -21.86 23.70
C ASN A 412 3.65 -22.37 23.93
N THR A 413 4.55 -21.47 24.32
CA THR A 413 5.99 -21.77 24.42
C THR A 413 6.35 -22.65 25.62
N SER A 414 5.38 -23.00 26.47
CA SER A 414 5.55 -23.93 27.60
C SER A 414 4.96 -25.32 27.33
N GLU A 415 4.32 -25.55 26.16
CA GLU A 415 3.65 -26.82 25.85
C GLU A 415 4.37 -27.57 24.72
N TYR A 416 4.87 -28.78 25.02
CA TYR A 416 5.58 -29.63 24.06
C TYR A 416 4.69 -30.04 22.88
N LYS A 417 3.41 -30.37 23.12
CA LYS A 417 2.48 -30.78 22.06
C LYS A 417 2.24 -29.68 21.02
N ASP A 418 2.27 -28.42 21.44
CA ASP A 418 2.06 -27.28 20.54
C ASP A 418 3.29 -27.09 19.63
N TYR A 419 4.51 -27.29 20.15
CA TYR A 419 5.71 -27.36 19.34
C TYR A 419 5.67 -28.49 18.30
N GLN A 420 5.23 -29.70 18.71
CA GLN A 420 5.11 -30.83 17.78
C GLN A 420 4.11 -30.53 16.65
N LYS A 421 2.89 -30.09 17.00
CA LYS A 421 1.86 -29.73 16.02
C LYS A 421 2.35 -28.66 15.04
N LEU A 422 3.03 -27.62 15.55
CA LEU A 422 3.56 -26.56 14.71
C LEU A 422 4.69 -27.07 13.80
N THR A 423 5.56 -27.96 14.30
CA THR A 423 6.64 -28.57 13.51
C THR A 423 6.08 -29.40 12.35
N ASP A 424 5.12 -30.28 12.65
CA ASP A 424 4.49 -31.13 11.64
C ASP A 424 3.80 -30.27 10.58
N PHE A 425 3.07 -29.24 11.00
CA PHE A 425 2.45 -28.28 10.10
C PHE A 425 3.49 -27.57 9.20
N ILE A 426 4.56 -27.01 9.79
CA ILE A 426 5.58 -26.28 9.03
C ILE A 426 6.28 -27.19 8.02
N ASN A 427 6.65 -28.41 8.45
CA ASN A 427 7.42 -29.32 7.61
C ASN A 427 6.57 -29.87 6.46
N ASN A 428 5.28 -30.14 6.70
CA ASN A 428 4.37 -30.68 5.70
C ASN A 428 3.77 -29.61 4.77
N ASN A 429 3.93 -28.31 5.08
CA ASN A 429 3.43 -27.23 4.24
C ASN A 429 4.49 -26.77 3.22
N ASP A 430 4.21 -26.97 1.93
CA ASP A 430 5.12 -26.61 0.84
C ASP A 430 5.16 -25.11 0.50
N LEU A 431 4.16 -24.35 0.94
CA LEU A 431 4.13 -22.89 0.83
C LEU A 431 5.19 -22.23 1.71
N ILE A 432 5.40 -22.76 2.92
CA ILE A 432 6.34 -22.18 3.87
C ILE A 432 7.76 -22.43 3.38
N LYS A 433 8.40 -21.38 2.87
CA LYS A 433 9.76 -21.42 2.32
C LYS A 433 10.81 -20.99 3.32
N GLY A 434 10.44 -20.29 4.38
CA GLY A 434 11.35 -19.87 5.43
C GLY A 434 10.64 -19.41 6.69
N ILE A 435 11.40 -19.36 7.78
CA ILE A 435 10.90 -19.07 9.12
C ILE A 435 11.72 -17.94 9.72
N LEU A 436 11.06 -16.88 10.19
CA LEU A 436 11.67 -15.79 10.95
C LEU A 436 11.23 -15.88 12.41
N ILE A 437 12.17 -16.02 13.34
CA ILE A 437 11.85 -16.14 14.77
C ILE A 437 12.38 -14.92 15.52
N GLN A 438 11.51 -14.23 16.24
CA GLN A 438 11.88 -13.16 17.16
C GLN A 438 12.24 -13.76 18.51
N HIS A 439 13.49 -13.63 18.92
CA HIS A 439 14.00 -14.26 20.13
C HIS A 439 14.37 -13.26 21.22
N GLU A 440 13.83 -13.53 22.41
CA GLU A 440 14.24 -12.97 23.68
C GLU A 440 14.16 -14.06 24.75
N PHE A 441 15.08 -14.06 25.72
CA PHE A 441 15.20 -15.12 26.73
C PHE A 441 13.95 -15.25 27.62
N GLY A 442 13.09 -14.22 27.70
CA GLY A 442 11.81 -14.28 28.42
C GLY A 442 10.64 -14.80 27.60
N LEU A 443 10.78 -15.00 26.27
CA LEU A 443 9.71 -15.47 25.40
C LEU A 443 9.63 -16.99 25.29
N PHE A 444 10.75 -17.68 25.49
CA PHE A 444 10.84 -19.13 25.42
C PHE A 444 11.17 -19.68 26.80
N ASP A 445 10.41 -20.68 27.24
CA ASP A 445 10.59 -21.26 28.56
C ASP A 445 11.98 -21.91 28.65
N ASN A 446 12.82 -21.32 29.49
CA ASN A 446 14.23 -21.64 29.62
C ASN A 446 14.56 -22.33 30.95
N GLU A 447 13.58 -22.51 31.84
CA GLU A 447 13.80 -23.04 33.20
C GLU A 447 13.61 -24.56 33.28
N ASN A 448 13.02 -25.18 32.27
CA ASN A 448 12.84 -26.64 32.21
C ASN A 448 14.07 -27.35 31.63
N GLU A 449 14.48 -28.48 32.24
CA GLU A 449 15.59 -29.36 31.80
C GLU A 449 15.46 -29.89 30.35
N ASN A 450 14.32 -29.65 29.70
CA ASN A 450 13.94 -30.25 28.42
C ASN A 450 14.22 -29.40 27.17
N ASP A 451 14.68 -28.15 27.28
CA ASP A 451 15.03 -27.23 26.17
C ASP A 451 14.13 -27.38 24.92
N LEU A 452 12.83 -27.11 25.10
CA LEU A 452 11.82 -27.33 24.06
C LEU A 452 12.11 -26.54 22.78
N PHE A 453 12.53 -25.28 22.94
CA PHE A 453 12.87 -24.41 21.82
C PHE A 453 14.08 -24.91 21.02
N GLY A 454 15.15 -25.35 21.70
CA GLY A 454 16.30 -25.95 21.04
C GLY A 454 15.91 -27.18 20.22
N LYS A 455 15.13 -28.09 20.81
CA LYS A 455 14.61 -29.29 20.11
C LYS A 455 13.77 -28.92 18.89
N PHE A 456 12.87 -27.94 19.04
CA PHE A 456 12.05 -27.43 17.94
C PHE A 456 12.90 -26.98 16.74
N LEU A 457 13.96 -26.18 16.99
CA LEU A 457 14.84 -25.71 15.92
C LEU A 457 15.50 -26.85 15.13
N PHE A 458 15.95 -27.91 15.81
CA PHE A 458 16.58 -29.06 15.15
C PHE A 458 15.59 -29.97 14.39
N THR A 459 14.29 -29.89 14.68
CA THR A 459 13.26 -30.66 13.98
C THR A 459 12.68 -29.96 12.75
N LEU A 460 12.93 -28.66 12.58
CA LEU A 460 12.48 -27.90 11.42
C LEU A 460 13.31 -28.25 10.17
N GLN A 461 12.62 -28.53 9.07
CA GLN A 461 13.25 -28.83 7.77
C GLN A 461 13.36 -27.59 6.86
N LYS A 462 12.60 -26.53 7.17
CA LYS A 462 12.63 -25.26 6.43
C LYS A 462 13.72 -24.33 7.00
N PRO A 463 14.35 -23.46 6.20
CA PRO A 463 15.41 -22.57 6.67
C PRO A 463 14.92 -21.57 7.71
N VAL A 464 15.66 -21.46 8.83
CA VAL A 464 15.34 -20.58 9.95
C VAL A 464 16.28 -19.38 10.00
N ILE A 465 15.71 -18.19 10.19
CA ILE A 465 16.39 -16.93 10.48
C ILE A 465 15.95 -16.48 11.88
N LEU A 466 16.90 -16.23 12.76
CA LEU A 466 16.63 -15.85 14.15
C LEU A 466 17.05 -14.41 14.42
N VAL A 467 16.17 -13.62 15.04
CA VAL A 467 16.47 -12.25 15.48
C VAL A 467 16.74 -12.25 16.98
N PHE A 468 17.97 -11.92 17.39
CA PHE A 468 18.28 -11.69 18.80
C PHE A 468 18.00 -10.23 19.19
N HIS A 469 16.94 -10.01 19.98
CA HIS A 469 16.65 -8.70 20.58
C HIS A 469 17.59 -8.37 21.74
N THR A 470 18.09 -9.41 22.42
CA THR A 470 19.04 -9.31 23.53
C THR A 470 20.18 -10.30 23.31
N VAL A 471 21.42 -9.83 23.44
CA VAL A 471 22.65 -10.66 23.46
C VAL A 471 23.37 -10.37 24.77
N ILE A 472 23.50 -11.39 25.61
CA ILE A 472 24.05 -11.27 26.96
C ILE A 472 25.58 -11.39 26.89
N PRO A 473 26.36 -10.40 27.36
CA PRO A 473 27.82 -10.54 27.43
C PRO A 473 28.24 -11.33 28.69
N ASN A 474 29.45 -11.87 28.65
CA ASN A 474 30.06 -12.73 29.65
C ASN A 474 29.16 -13.92 30.04
N PRO A 475 28.74 -14.76 29.08
CA PRO A 475 27.87 -15.90 29.38
C PRO A 475 28.57 -16.89 30.31
N ASP A 476 27.80 -17.47 31.23
CA ASP A 476 28.24 -18.67 31.91
C ASP A 476 28.32 -19.86 30.93
N SER A 477 28.89 -20.98 31.39
CA SER A 477 29.08 -22.16 30.54
C SER A 477 27.76 -22.71 29.99
N PHE A 478 26.68 -22.65 30.77
CA PHE A 478 25.37 -23.16 30.38
C PHE A 478 24.75 -22.31 29.27
N LEU A 479 24.69 -20.99 29.47
CA LEU A 479 24.17 -20.03 28.50
C LEU A 479 25.00 -20.04 27.21
N ARG A 480 26.33 -20.15 27.31
CA ARG A 480 27.22 -20.25 26.15
C ARG A 480 26.88 -21.46 25.29
N VAL A 481 26.76 -22.65 25.89
CA VAL A 481 26.40 -23.88 25.16
C VAL A 481 25.00 -23.77 24.55
N LYS A 482 24.03 -23.24 25.29
CA LYS A 482 22.65 -23.10 24.82
C LYS A 482 22.55 -22.19 23.60
N VAL A 483 23.12 -20.99 23.67
CA VAL A 483 23.11 -20.03 22.55
C VAL A 483 23.90 -20.59 21.36
N LYS A 484 25.00 -21.32 21.59
CA LYS A 484 25.75 -21.99 20.53
C LYS A 484 24.90 -23.04 19.79
N ASN A 485 24.16 -23.87 20.51
CA ASN A 485 23.25 -24.85 19.90
C ASN A 485 22.18 -24.15 19.04
N ILE A 486 21.64 -23.02 19.51
CA ILE A 486 20.70 -22.21 18.73
C ILE A 486 21.37 -21.67 17.46
N ILE A 487 22.59 -21.12 17.55
CA ILE A 487 23.36 -20.60 16.41
C ILE A 487 23.61 -21.70 15.37
N ASP A 488 23.91 -22.90 15.82
CA ASP A 488 24.21 -24.04 14.95
C ASP A 488 22.97 -24.53 14.20
N ALA A 489 21.79 -24.48 14.84
CA ALA A 489 20.52 -24.92 14.26
C ALA A 489 19.93 -23.98 13.19
N VAL A 490 20.32 -22.70 13.16
CA VAL A 490 19.72 -21.70 12.26
C VAL A 490 20.59 -21.37 11.05
N GLY A 491 19.97 -20.96 9.95
CA GLY A 491 20.65 -20.58 8.70
C GLY A 491 21.28 -19.19 8.76
N ALA A 492 20.63 -18.25 9.46
CA ALA A 492 21.16 -16.91 9.69
C ALA A 492 20.67 -16.31 11.01
N ILE A 493 21.41 -15.33 11.50
CA ILE A 493 21.12 -14.57 12.71
C ILE A 493 21.08 -13.09 12.38
N ILE A 494 20.04 -12.41 12.84
CA ILE A 494 19.92 -10.96 12.82
C ILE A 494 20.22 -10.43 14.21
N VAL A 495 21.08 -9.43 14.28
CA VAL A 495 21.27 -8.57 15.46
C VAL A 495 21.16 -7.12 15.04
N MET A 496 20.79 -6.25 15.99
CA MET A 496 20.52 -4.85 15.67
C MET A 496 21.71 -3.90 15.88
N THR A 497 22.81 -4.39 16.47
CA THR A 497 24.01 -3.59 16.75
C THR A 497 25.27 -4.35 16.39
N ASN A 498 26.31 -3.62 15.99
CA ASN A 498 27.64 -4.19 15.75
C ASN A 498 28.26 -4.75 17.04
N ASN A 499 27.94 -4.16 18.19
CA ASN A 499 28.34 -4.67 19.50
C ASN A 499 27.76 -6.06 19.76
N SER A 500 26.46 -6.27 19.52
CA SER A 500 25.83 -7.58 19.64
C SER A 500 26.46 -8.61 18.71
N ALA A 501 26.78 -8.22 17.47
CA ALA A 501 27.51 -9.10 16.54
C ALA A 501 28.88 -9.51 17.08
N LYS A 502 29.64 -8.56 17.64
CA LYS A 502 30.95 -8.83 18.25
C LYS A 502 30.85 -9.79 19.44
N ILE A 503 29.86 -9.62 20.31
CA ILE A 503 29.64 -10.53 21.45
C ILE A 503 29.36 -11.95 20.94
N LEU A 504 28.46 -12.12 19.96
CA LEU A 504 28.17 -13.44 19.37
C LEU A 504 29.43 -14.10 18.79
N ILE A 505 30.28 -13.34 18.08
CA ILE A 505 31.51 -13.87 17.48
C ILE A 505 32.54 -14.25 18.55
N ASN A 506 32.79 -13.35 19.50
CA ASN A 506 33.92 -13.48 20.41
C ASN A 506 33.62 -14.38 21.63
N GLU A 507 32.37 -14.42 22.09
CA GLU A 507 32.00 -15.06 23.35
C GLU A 507 31.12 -16.30 23.17
N TYR A 508 30.40 -16.39 22.04
CA TYR A 508 29.55 -17.53 21.68
C TYR A 508 30.06 -18.33 20.47
N ASP A 509 31.24 -18.00 19.94
CA ASP A 509 31.89 -18.64 18.78
C ASP A 509 31.05 -18.63 17.49
N ALA A 510 30.17 -17.64 17.30
CA ALA A 510 29.32 -17.56 16.13
C ALA A 510 30.11 -17.23 14.85
N VAL A 511 29.79 -17.92 13.75
CA VAL A 511 30.43 -17.67 12.45
C VAL A 511 29.95 -16.34 11.86
N LYS A 512 30.88 -15.44 11.54
CA LYS A 512 30.57 -14.09 11.00
C LYS A 512 29.66 -14.11 9.77
N SER A 513 29.77 -15.11 8.88
CA SER A 513 28.93 -15.20 7.67
C SER A 513 27.45 -15.53 7.95
N LYS A 514 27.13 -16.09 9.13
CA LYS A 514 25.74 -16.31 9.58
C LYS A 514 25.11 -15.05 10.17
N ILE A 515 25.90 -14.06 10.60
CA ILE A 515 25.41 -12.86 11.28
C ILE A 515 25.15 -11.74 10.29
N SER A 516 23.94 -11.17 10.32
CA SER A 516 23.56 -9.96 9.62
C SER A 516 23.21 -8.88 10.65
N VAL A 517 23.79 -7.69 10.51
CA VAL A 517 23.44 -6.53 11.34
C VAL A 517 22.35 -5.76 10.63
N ILE A 518 21.09 -5.92 11.07
CA ILE A 518 19.96 -5.15 10.56
C ILE A 518 19.45 -4.28 11.71
N PRO A 519 19.65 -2.95 11.66
CA PRO A 519 19.21 -2.04 12.71
C PRO A 519 17.71 -2.17 13.01
N HIS A 520 17.33 -1.77 14.22
CA HIS A 520 15.92 -1.59 14.54
C HIS A 520 15.31 -0.55 13.61
N GLY A 521 14.11 -0.84 13.10
CA GLY A 521 13.42 0.06 12.20
C GLY A 521 13.01 1.37 12.87
N THR A 522 13.03 2.47 12.12
CA THR A 522 12.48 3.75 12.54
C THR A 522 11.32 4.20 11.68
N HIS A 523 10.42 4.97 12.29
CA HIS A 523 9.29 5.55 11.57
C HIS A 523 9.75 6.76 10.77
N LEU A 524 9.33 6.82 9.51
CA LEU A 524 9.38 8.07 8.76
C LEU A 524 8.36 9.05 9.38
N VAL A 525 8.76 10.31 9.54
CA VAL A 525 7.97 11.32 10.24
C VAL A 525 7.69 12.50 9.31
N PHE A 526 6.43 12.90 9.22
CA PHE A 526 6.04 14.19 8.67
C PHE A 526 6.34 15.26 9.73
N HIS A 527 7.39 16.07 9.53
CA HIS A 527 7.84 17.00 10.55
C HIS A 527 6.93 18.23 10.57
N SER A 528 6.10 18.37 11.59
CA SER A 528 5.20 19.51 11.75
C SER A 528 5.89 20.68 12.43
N ASP A 529 5.33 21.88 12.30
CA ASP A 529 5.80 23.05 13.03
C ASP A 529 5.71 22.83 14.56
N ARG A 530 6.84 23.09 15.24
CA ARG A 530 6.97 22.84 16.68
C ARG A 530 6.05 23.73 17.50
N ASP A 531 5.86 24.98 17.11
CA ASP A 531 5.04 25.93 17.86
C ASP A 531 3.55 25.64 17.71
N PHE A 532 3.14 25.16 16.53
CA PHE A 532 1.82 24.58 16.30
C PHE A 532 1.55 23.40 17.23
N LEU A 533 2.45 22.40 17.27
CA LEU A 533 2.28 21.24 18.16
C LEU A 533 2.28 21.64 19.64
N LYS A 534 3.19 22.52 20.07
CA LYS A 534 3.18 23.05 21.44
C LYS A 534 1.88 23.78 21.77
N SER A 535 1.27 24.47 20.80
CA SER A 535 -0.04 25.10 21.00
C SER A 535 -1.16 24.07 21.14
N LYS A 536 -1.20 23.06 20.27
CA LYS A 536 -2.14 21.91 20.32
C LYS A 536 -2.16 21.25 21.69
N TYR A 537 -0.99 21.02 22.28
CA TYR A 537 -0.83 20.34 23.57
C TYR A 537 -0.77 21.26 24.80
N LYS A 538 -1.05 22.56 24.65
CA LYS A 538 -1.03 23.58 25.72
C LYS A 538 0.35 23.74 26.41
N LEU A 539 1.41 23.64 25.61
CA LEU A 539 2.82 23.76 26.00
C LEU A 539 3.51 24.97 25.35
N LYS A 540 2.75 25.90 24.75
CA LYS A 540 3.30 27.11 24.13
C LYS A 540 4.13 27.90 25.16
N GLY A 541 5.33 28.32 24.75
CA GLY A 541 6.28 29.02 25.62
C GLY A 541 7.01 28.15 26.65
N LYS A 542 6.76 26.83 26.71
CA LYS A 542 7.48 25.90 27.58
C LYS A 542 8.70 25.29 26.88
N LYS A 543 9.72 24.95 27.69
CA LYS A 543 10.84 24.10 27.27
C LYS A 543 10.52 22.65 27.68
N VAL A 544 10.30 21.77 26.72
CA VAL A 544 9.73 20.44 26.95
C VAL A 544 10.83 19.39 26.97
N LEU A 545 10.94 18.69 28.10
CA LEU A 545 11.77 17.49 28.25
C LEU A 545 10.84 16.29 28.24
N THR A 546 11.18 15.23 27.52
CA THR A 546 10.28 14.05 27.42
C THR A 546 11.04 12.75 27.62
N THR A 547 10.38 11.80 28.28
CA THR A 547 10.72 10.38 28.21
C THR A 547 9.45 9.57 27.96
N PHE A 548 9.56 8.43 27.29
CA PHE A 548 8.40 7.57 27.05
C PHE A 548 8.71 6.07 27.09
N GLY A 549 7.65 5.28 27.24
CA GLY A 549 7.64 3.82 27.22
C GLY A 549 6.97 3.24 28.46
N LEU A 550 6.87 1.92 28.52
CA LEU A 550 6.33 1.25 29.70
C LEU A 550 7.17 1.56 30.94
N LEU A 551 6.51 2.01 32.02
CA LEU A 551 7.20 2.36 33.26
C LEU A 551 7.70 1.12 33.97
N SER A 552 8.96 1.16 34.37
CA SER A 552 9.63 0.18 35.22
C SER A 552 10.81 0.83 35.92
N SER A 553 11.23 0.26 37.05
CA SER A 553 12.39 0.77 37.81
C SER A 553 13.71 0.75 37.02
N GLY A 554 13.77 -0.03 35.94
CA GLY A 554 14.90 -0.06 34.99
C GLY A 554 15.09 1.24 34.21
N LYS A 555 14.03 2.04 34.01
CA LYS A 555 14.08 3.29 33.23
C LYS A 555 14.81 4.44 33.94
N SER A 556 14.98 4.33 35.25
CA SER A 556 15.59 5.31 36.14
C SER A 556 15.12 6.76 35.94
N ILE A 557 13.80 6.94 35.83
CA ILE A 557 13.17 8.27 35.68
C ILE A 557 13.49 9.16 36.90
N GLU A 558 13.71 8.55 38.06
CA GLU A 558 14.12 9.23 39.28
C GLU A 558 15.43 10.03 39.13
N THR A 559 16.33 9.62 38.23
CA THR A 559 17.56 10.37 37.89
C THR A 559 17.22 11.72 37.26
N THR A 560 16.21 11.75 36.38
CA THR A 560 15.73 13.00 35.78
C THR A 560 15.05 13.88 36.82
N LEU A 561 14.24 13.30 37.71
CA LEU A 561 13.59 14.06 38.79
C LEU A 561 14.59 14.72 39.73
N ASP A 562 15.71 14.07 40.04
CA ASP A 562 16.79 14.66 40.86
C ASP A 562 17.52 15.81 40.17
N ALA A 563 17.61 15.78 38.84
CA ALA A 563 18.25 16.82 38.04
C ALA A 563 17.37 18.08 37.89
N LEU A 564 16.04 17.91 37.94
CA LEU A 564 15.08 18.98 37.64
C LEU A 564 15.23 20.24 38.50
N PRO A 565 15.45 20.19 39.84
CA PRO A 565 15.63 21.40 40.65
C PRO A 565 16.75 22.32 40.13
N THR A 566 17.88 21.74 39.71
CA THR A 566 19.01 22.49 39.13
C THR A 566 18.65 23.10 37.78
N ILE A 567 17.92 22.37 36.94
CA ILE A 567 17.45 22.84 35.63
C ILE A 567 16.44 23.99 35.79
N ILE A 568 15.43 23.82 36.65
CA ILE A 568 14.36 24.79 36.91
C ILE A 568 14.92 26.11 37.44
N LYS A 569 15.97 26.06 38.27
CA LYS A 569 16.65 27.27 38.78
C LYS A 569 17.15 28.17 37.65
N LYS A 570 17.52 27.60 36.50
CA LYS A 570 18.01 28.34 35.34
C LYS A 570 16.93 28.58 34.27
N TYR A 571 16.00 27.64 34.11
CA TYR A 571 14.90 27.70 33.14
C TYR A 571 13.55 27.40 33.82
N PRO A 572 12.90 28.43 34.43
CA PRO A 572 11.63 28.27 35.15
C PRO A 572 10.45 27.85 34.27
N GLU A 573 10.58 27.89 32.95
CA GLU A 573 9.56 27.49 31.98
C GLU A 573 9.64 26.01 31.57
N VAL A 574 10.59 25.24 32.11
CA VAL A 574 10.76 23.81 31.79
C VAL A 574 9.59 22.97 32.29
N VAL A 575 9.18 22.00 31.47
CA VAL A 575 8.22 20.94 31.82
C VAL A 575 8.80 19.60 31.39
N PHE A 576 8.83 18.63 32.30
CA PHE A 576 9.18 17.24 32.05
C PHE A 576 7.92 16.38 31.89
N ILE A 577 7.80 15.72 30.75
CA ILE A 577 6.65 14.87 30.41
C ILE A 577 7.09 13.40 30.43
N VAL A 578 6.39 12.60 31.23
CA VAL A 578 6.58 11.15 31.34
C VAL A 578 5.40 10.46 30.66
N ILE A 579 5.63 9.85 29.50
CA ILE A 579 4.58 9.24 28.67
C ILE A 579 4.63 7.72 28.79
N GLY A 580 3.57 7.10 29.30
CA GLY A 580 3.42 5.64 29.31
C GLY A 580 2.69 5.09 30.53
N LYS A 581 2.12 3.90 30.34
CA LYS A 581 1.54 3.08 31.43
C LYS A 581 2.63 2.25 32.12
N THR A 582 2.34 1.77 33.32
CA THR A 582 3.19 0.78 33.98
C THR A 582 3.09 -0.55 33.25
N HIS A 583 4.20 -1.28 33.16
CA HIS A 583 4.25 -2.53 32.40
C HIS A 583 3.19 -3.52 32.95
N PRO A 584 2.35 -4.15 32.10
CA PRO A 584 1.26 -5.01 32.57
C PRO A 584 1.71 -6.13 33.52
N THR A 585 2.85 -6.76 33.24
CA THR A 585 3.47 -7.78 34.10
C THR A 585 3.91 -7.22 35.45
N ILE A 586 4.40 -5.98 35.51
CA ILE A 586 4.78 -5.31 36.77
C ILE A 586 3.52 -4.93 37.57
N ILE A 587 2.44 -4.50 36.92
CA ILE A 587 1.17 -4.25 37.61
C ILE A 587 0.69 -5.53 38.31
N LYS A 588 0.81 -6.68 37.65
CA LYS A 588 0.41 -7.98 38.23
C LYS A 588 1.27 -8.38 39.44
N SER A 589 2.57 -8.09 39.46
CA SER A 589 3.48 -8.52 40.53
C SER A 589 3.67 -7.48 41.65
N GLU A 590 3.71 -6.20 41.30
CA GLU A 590 4.13 -5.08 42.16
C GLU A 590 3.13 -3.91 42.18
N GLY A 591 2.05 -3.95 41.39
CA GLY A 591 1.12 -2.83 41.25
C GLY A 591 1.76 -1.61 40.57
N GLU A 592 1.35 -0.41 40.98
CA GLU A 592 1.86 0.89 40.47
C GLU A 592 3.00 1.46 41.31
N ARG A 593 3.66 0.64 42.16
CA ARG A 593 4.65 1.05 43.16
C ARG A 593 5.74 1.99 42.61
N TYR A 594 6.23 1.72 41.40
CA TYR A 594 7.26 2.57 40.79
C TYR A 594 6.71 3.97 40.43
N ARG A 595 5.50 4.06 39.87
CA ARG A 595 4.85 5.35 39.58
C ARG A 595 4.57 6.12 40.85
N GLU A 596 3.99 5.47 41.86
CA GLU A 596 3.69 6.07 43.16
C GLU A 596 4.96 6.66 43.81
N MET A 597 6.08 5.93 43.72
CA MET A 597 7.39 6.42 44.17
C MET A 597 7.85 7.67 43.39
N LEU A 598 7.65 7.72 42.06
CA LEU A 598 7.96 8.92 41.27
C LEU A 598 7.07 10.10 41.65
N GLU A 599 5.78 9.90 41.87
CA GLU A 599 4.82 10.95 42.27
C GLU A 599 5.11 11.48 43.68
N ALA A 600 5.46 10.59 44.63
CA ALA A 600 5.91 10.96 45.95
C ALA A 600 7.20 11.80 45.89
N LYS A 601 8.14 11.44 45.01
CA LYS A 601 9.38 12.18 44.80
C LYS A 601 9.14 13.57 44.21
N VAL A 602 8.25 13.69 43.23
CA VAL A 602 7.81 14.98 42.67
C VAL A 602 7.25 15.90 43.77
N SER A 603 6.46 15.33 44.67
CA SER A 603 5.88 16.06 45.80
C SER A 603 6.95 16.50 46.81
N ALA A 604 7.88 15.60 47.17
CA ALA A 604 8.98 15.89 48.09
C ALA A 604 9.92 16.99 47.58
N LEU A 605 10.22 16.98 46.27
CA LEU A 605 11.06 17.99 45.61
C LEU A 605 10.31 19.31 45.31
N LYS A 606 8.99 19.36 45.53
CA LYS A 606 8.12 20.53 45.25
C LYS A 606 8.16 20.98 43.78
N ILE A 607 8.29 20.04 42.84
CA ILE A 607 8.41 20.30 41.40
C ILE A 607 7.14 19.97 40.60
N GLY A 608 5.99 19.78 41.26
CA GLY A 608 4.74 19.33 40.62
C GLY A 608 4.25 20.20 39.45
N LYS A 609 4.55 21.51 39.44
CA LYS A 609 4.20 22.40 38.31
C LYS A 609 5.05 22.17 37.04
N HIS A 610 6.13 21.39 37.16
CA HIS A 610 7.10 21.12 36.10
C HIS A 610 7.10 19.66 35.66
N VAL A 611 6.25 18.80 36.21
CA VAL A 611 6.19 17.37 35.83
C VAL A 611 4.77 16.99 35.43
N ARG A 612 4.63 16.34 34.27
CA ARG A 612 3.35 15.85 33.75
C ARG A 612 3.45 14.36 33.44
N PHE A 613 2.65 13.55 34.11
CA PHE A 613 2.49 12.13 33.79
C PHE A 613 1.32 11.95 32.80
N ILE A 614 1.57 11.24 31.70
CA ILE A 614 0.57 10.83 30.73
C ILE A 614 0.44 9.30 30.83
N ASN A 615 -0.58 8.85 31.57
CA ASN A 615 -0.81 7.43 31.87
C ASN A 615 -1.65 6.72 30.79
N SER A 616 -1.17 6.75 29.54
CA SER A 616 -1.83 6.09 28.40
C SER A 616 -0.86 5.24 27.60
N PHE A 617 -1.40 4.20 26.95
CA PHE A 617 -0.72 3.54 25.84
C PHE A 617 -1.19 4.28 24.60
N MET A 618 -0.31 5.10 24.05
CA MET A 618 -0.64 6.14 23.08
C MET A 618 -0.60 5.58 21.66
N ALA A 619 -1.51 6.05 20.80
CA ALA A 619 -1.44 5.76 19.36
C ALA A 619 -0.13 6.33 18.79
N LEU A 620 0.42 5.66 17.77
CA LEU A 620 1.73 6.02 17.22
C LEU A 620 1.79 7.48 16.74
N GLU A 621 0.77 7.97 16.03
CA GLU A 621 0.70 9.35 15.53
C GLU A 621 0.78 10.38 16.65
N GLU A 622 -0.02 10.22 17.71
CA GLU A 622 -0.02 11.10 18.87
C GLU A 622 1.35 11.08 19.58
N LEU A 623 1.97 9.89 19.71
CA LEU A 623 3.30 9.76 20.30
C LEU A 623 4.36 10.50 19.48
N LEU A 624 4.35 10.37 18.15
CA LEU A 624 5.29 11.06 17.28
C LEU A 624 5.11 12.59 17.36
N GLU A 625 3.89 13.10 17.53
CA GLU A 625 3.67 14.53 17.77
C GLU A 625 4.27 15.02 19.09
N TYR A 626 4.13 14.26 20.19
CA TYR A 626 4.79 14.59 21.46
C TYR A 626 6.32 14.60 21.34
N LEU A 627 6.89 13.70 20.56
CA LEU A 627 8.32 13.67 20.30
C LEU A 627 8.77 14.85 19.44
N GLN A 628 8.03 15.21 18.39
CA GLN A 628 8.36 16.38 17.55
C GLN A 628 8.31 17.71 18.32
N LEU A 629 7.41 17.86 19.30
CA LEU A 629 7.37 19.06 20.15
C LEU A 629 8.43 19.10 21.26
N THR A 630 9.12 17.99 21.49
CA THR A 630 10.12 17.84 22.55
C THR A 630 11.37 18.65 22.22
N ASP A 631 11.86 19.45 23.17
CA ASP A 631 13.11 20.19 23.00
C ASP A 631 14.33 19.32 23.29
N ILE A 632 14.25 18.41 24.28
CA ILE A 632 15.29 17.43 24.60
C ILE A 632 14.64 16.12 25.06
N TYR A 633 14.99 15.02 24.41
CA TYR A 633 14.58 13.68 24.82
C TYR A 633 15.58 13.08 25.81
N LEU A 634 15.07 12.48 26.89
CA LEU A 634 15.86 11.96 27.99
C LEU A 634 15.73 10.44 28.07
N PHE A 635 16.87 9.76 27.96
CA PHE A 635 16.97 8.30 28.03
C PHE A 635 17.91 7.86 29.17
N THR A 636 17.33 7.55 30.33
CA THR A 636 18.07 7.35 31.58
C THR A 636 18.12 5.91 32.07
N THR A 637 17.98 4.91 31.19
CA THR A 637 17.98 3.49 31.62
C THR A 637 19.21 3.16 32.47
N LYS A 638 19.03 2.34 33.51
CA LYS A 638 20.12 1.84 34.36
C LYS A 638 20.66 0.47 33.92
N ASN A 639 20.09 -0.13 32.87
CA ASN A 639 20.55 -1.41 32.33
C ASN A 639 21.65 -1.19 31.27
N PRO A 640 22.93 -1.52 31.55
CA PRO A 640 24.02 -1.32 30.59
C PRO A 640 23.99 -2.32 29.42
N PHE A 641 23.25 -3.41 29.55
CA PHE A 641 23.19 -4.49 28.56
C PHE A 641 22.01 -4.39 27.60
N GLN A 642 21.20 -3.33 27.72
CA GLN A 642 20.09 -3.10 26.80
C GLN A 642 20.63 -2.86 25.39
N ALA A 643 20.54 -3.87 24.52
CA ALA A 643 21.13 -3.83 23.18
C ALA A 643 20.55 -2.70 22.34
N VAL A 644 19.21 -2.59 22.30
CA VAL A 644 18.46 -1.57 21.55
C VAL A 644 17.29 -1.02 22.34
N SER A 645 16.84 0.18 21.97
CA SER A 645 15.59 0.75 22.47
C SER A 645 14.79 1.38 21.34
N GLY A 646 13.57 0.87 21.11
CA GLY A 646 12.62 1.49 20.20
C GLY A 646 12.25 2.92 20.62
N THR A 647 12.21 3.21 21.92
CA THR A 647 11.87 4.56 22.40
C THR A 647 12.92 5.59 22.02
N PHE A 648 14.18 5.19 22.10
CA PHE A 648 15.31 5.98 21.62
C PHE A 648 15.27 6.16 20.10
N ALA A 649 14.97 5.09 19.35
CA ALA A 649 14.89 5.12 17.89
C ALA A 649 13.81 6.08 17.38
N TYR A 650 12.63 6.08 18.02
CA TYR A 650 11.51 6.96 17.66
C TYR A 650 11.84 8.44 17.99
N ALA A 651 12.53 8.69 19.10
CA ALA A 651 12.96 10.05 19.43
C ALA A 651 13.96 10.59 18.40
N MET A 652 14.91 9.77 17.95
CA MET A 652 15.82 10.15 16.86
C MET A 652 15.09 10.43 15.55
N SER A 653 14.09 9.61 15.18
CA SER A 653 13.34 9.81 13.93
C SER A 653 12.47 11.07 13.96
N CYS A 654 12.06 11.53 15.14
CA CYS A 654 11.42 12.83 15.34
C CYS A 654 12.42 13.99 15.44
N ALA A 655 13.70 13.75 15.13
CA ALA A 655 14.79 14.72 15.18
C ALA A 655 14.97 15.36 16.57
N CYS A 656 14.69 14.62 17.66
CA CYS A 656 14.95 15.10 19.01
C CYS A 656 16.46 15.21 19.28
N PRO A 657 16.95 16.32 19.89
CA PRO A 657 18.22 16.30 20.61
C PRO A 657 18.13 15.33 21.79
N ILE A 658 19.10 14.42 21.95
CA ILE A 658 19.03 13.34 22.95
C ILE A 658 20.14 13.46 24.00
N ILE A 659 19.77 13.23 25.26
CA ILE A 659 20.69 12.91 26.35
C ILE A 659 20.43 11.47 26.80
N SER A 660 21.46 10.61 26.75
CA SER A 660 21.31 9.17 26.97
C SER A 660 22.38 8.59 27.90
N THR A 661 22.05 7.54 28.64
CA THR A 661 23.04 6.66 29.27
C THR A 661 23.77 5.80 28.22
N PRO A 662 24.97 5.25 28.51
CA PRO A 662 25.89 4.71 27.51
C PRO A 662 25.57 3.25 27.15
N ILE A 663 24.36 2.99 26.66
CA ILE A 663 23.95 1.67 26.14
C ILE A 663 24.55 1.39 24.75
N PRO A 664 24.68 0.12 24.32
CA PRO A 664 25.21 -0.23 23.00
C PRO A 664 24.60 0.56 21.84
N HIS A 665 23.27 0.65 21.76
CA HIS A 665 22.59 1.42 20.71
C HIS A 665 23.03 2.89 20.69
N ALA A 666 22.98 3.56 21.85
CA ALA A 666 23.39 4.95 21.99
C ALA A 666 24.86 5.15 21.59
N LYS A 667 25.76 4.23 21.93
CA LYS A 667 27.18 4.33 21.55
C LYS A 667 27.43 4.19 20.04
N GLU A 668 26.60 3.46 19.31
CA GLU A 668 26.75 3.30 17.85
C GLU A 668 26.17 4.49 17.08
N VAL A 669 25.03 5.00 17.54
CA VAL A 669 24.29 6.06 16.84
C VAL A 669 24.64 7.47 17.33
N MET A 670 25.08 7.64 18.58
CA MET A 670 25.45 8.95 19.13
C MET A 670 26.94 9.26 19.00
N ASN A 671 27.24 10.51 18.66
CA ASN A 671 28.56 11.13 18.80
C ASN A 671 28.37 12.55 19.36
N ARG A 672 29.44 13.34 19.41
CA ARG A 672 29.39 14.73 19.93
C ARG A 672 28.46 15.65 19.12
N ASP A 673 28.13 15.26 17.90
CA ASP A 673 27.35 16.06 16.94
C ASP A 673 25.88 15.62 16.87
N THR A 674 25.49 14.53 17.54
CA THR A 674 24.10 14.01 17.54
C THR A 674 23.46 13.94 18.92
N GLY A 675 24.22 14.08 20.01
CA GLY A 675 23.68 14.27 21.35
C GLY A 675 24.71 14.17 22.48
N ILE A 676 24.24 13.96 23.71
CA ILE A 676 25.10 13.90 24.92
C ILE A 676 24.96 12.54 25.59
N ILE A 677 26.08 11.91 25.91
CA ILE A 677 26.13 10.70 26.74
C ILE A 677 26.48 11.09 28.19
N ILE A 678 25.75 10.54 29.15
CA ILE A 678 25.95 10.73 30.60
C ILE A 678 26.13 9.38 31.30
N ASP A 679 26.77 9.36 32.46
CA ASP A 679 26.91 8.16 33.28
C ASP A 679 25.58 7.71 33.89
N PHE A 680 25.46 6.41 34.16
CA PHE A 680 24.27 5.83 34.80
C PHE A 680 24.00 6.48 36.17
N GLY A 681 22.76 6.92 36.39
CA GLY A 681 22.33 7.53 37.66
C GLY A 681 22.86 8.94 37.91
N SER A 682 23.59 9.55 36.97
CA SER A 682 24.21 10.86 37.17
C SER A 682 23.24 12.01 36.87
N SER A 683 22.48 12.43 37.90
CA SER A 683 21.57 13.58 37.81
C SER A 683 22.32 14.90 37.55
N ASP A 684 23.55 15.05 38.06
CA ASP A 684 24.38 16.23 37.84
C ASP A 684 24.80 16.39 36.38
N GLN A 685 25.30 15.32 35.75
CA GLN A 685 25.65 15.34 34.33
C GLN A 685 24.41 15.56 33.46
N LEU A 686 23.27 14.96 33.82
CA LEU A 686 22.00 15.20 33.14
C LEU A 686 21.61 16.68 33.20
N ALA A 687 21.65 17.29 34.39
CA ALA A 687 21.33 18.71 34.58
C ALA A 687 22.25 19.61 33.75
N GLN A 688 23.56 19.36 33.75
CA GLN A 688 24.54 20.11 32.95
C GLN A 688 24.27 19.97 31.44
N GLY A 689 23.99 18.76 30.97
CA GLY A 689 23.65 18.49 29.57
C GLY A 689 22.39 19.21 29.14
N VAL A 690 21.31 19.13 29.93
CA VAL A 690 20.05 19.84 29.66
C VAL A 690 20.28 21.35 29.63
N ILE A 691 20.99 21.90 30.62
CA ILE A 691 21.24 23.34 30.71
C ILE A 691 22.04 23.84 29.51
N ARG A 692 23.05 23.07 29.07
CA ARG A 692 23.85 23.38 27.88
C ARG A 692 22.98 23.41 26.64
N LEU A 693 22.22 22.34 26.39
CA LEU A 693 21.38 22.25 25.20
C LEU A 693 20.30 23.33 25.21
N LEU A 694 19.62 23.59 26.34
CA LEU A 694 18.61 24.67 26.42
C LEU A 694 19.22 26.07 26.19
N GLY A 695 20.49 26.27 26.52
CA GLY A 695 21.21 27.53 26.35
C GLY A 695 21.82 27.77 24.97
N ASP A 696 21.86 26.76 24.10
CA ASP A 696 22.52 26.82 22.79
C ASP A 696 21.58 26.24 21.71
N GLU A 697 20.76 27.12 21.12
CA GLU A 697 19.81 26.74 20.09
C GLU A 697 20.46 26.29 18.77
N PRO A 698 21.50 26.97 18.23
CA PRO A 698 22.22 26.48 17.06
C PRO A 698 22.76 25.05 17.24
N LEU A 699 23.31 24.74 18.43
CA LEU A 699 23.76 23.38 18.73
C LEU A 699 22.60 22.36 18.73
N ARG A 700 21.45 22.70 19.32
CA ARG A 700 20.28 21.80 19.29
C ARG A 700 19.80 21.53 17.87
N LEU A 701 19.71 22.56 17.02
CA LEU A 701 19.26 22.42 15.64
C LEU A 701 20.26 21.58 14.82
N SER A 702 21.56 21.81 15.01
CA SER A 702 22.60 20.98 14.38
C SER A 702 22.51 19.52 14.82
N MET A 703 22.37 19.24 16.13
CA MET A 703 22.21 17.88 16.64
C MET A 703 20.96 17.18 16.10
N SER A 704 19.85 17.92 16.02
CA SER A 704 18.58 17.45 15.45
C SER A 704 18.75 17.00 14.00
N SER A 705 19.35 17.84 13.15
CA SER A 705 19.61 17.53 11.73
C SER A 705 20.55 16.33 11.56
N ASN A 706 21.65 16.30 12.31
CA ASN A 706 22.64 15.22 12.24
C ASN A 706 22.05 13.88 12.72
N ALA A 707 21.24 13.90 13.78
CA ALA A 707 20.56 12.71 14.30
C ALA A 707 19.61 12.14 13.25
N LEU A 708 18.81 13.00 12.60
CA LEU A 708 17.87 12.60 11.56
C LEU A 708 18.59 11.99 10.34
N GLN A 709 19.64 12.66 9.84
CA GLN A 709 20.42 12.19 8.69
C GLN A 709 21.04 10.82 8.96
N LYS A 710 21.46 10.55 10.19
CA LYS A 710 22.03 9.25 10.57
C LYS A 710 20.97 8.15 10.69
N ILE A 711 19.80 8.46 11.26
CA ILE A 711 18.81 7.45 11.60
C ILE A 711 17.88 7.07 10.44
N VAL A 712 17.65 7.94 9.45
CA VAL A 712 16.71 7.66 8.33
C VAL A 712 17.13 6.44 7.50
N SER A 713 18.43 6.13 7.43
CA SER A 713 18.92 4.88 6.81
C SER A 713 18.37 3.61 7.47
N THR A 714 17.89 3.71 8.72
CA THR A 714 17.26 2.64 9.49
C THR A 714 15.74 2.63 9.39
N SER A 715 15.11 3.41 8.50
CA SER A 715 13.65 3.43 8.40
C SER A 715 13.08 2.03 8.15
N TRP A 716 11.83 1.80 8.55
CA TRP A 716 11.18 0.50 8.38
C TRP A 716 11.20 -0.01 6.93
N GLU A 717 11.09 0.88 5.94
CA GLU A 717 11.19 0.54 4.52
C GLU A 717 12.58 0.03 4.13
N ASN A 718 13.64 0.65 4.67
CA ASN A 718 15.02 0.22 4.44
C ASN A 718 15.32 -1.09 5.18
N SER A 719 14.78 -1.23 6.40
CA SER A 719 14.83 -2.48 7.16
C SER A 719 14.12 -3.62 6.42
N ALA A 720 12.97 -3.34 5.80
CA ALA A 720 12.25 -4.32 4.97
C ALA A 720 13.09 -4.77 3.75
N ILE A 721 13.81 -3.86 3.09
CA ILE A 721 14.74 -4.23 2.00
C ILE A 721 15.84 -5.16 2.53
N ALA A 722 16.47 -4.81 3.66
CA ALA A 722 17.52 -5.62 4.26
C ALA A 722 17.02 -7.03 4.66
N HIS A 723 15.82 -7.14 5.24
CA HIS A 723 15.21 -8.42 5.57
C HIS A 723 14.89 -9.24 4.31
N ALA A 724 14.29 -8.62 3.29
CA ALA A 724 13.93 -9.30 2.05
C ALA A 724 15.16 -9.83 1.28
N GLU A 725 16.25 -9.07 1.21
CA GLU A 725 17.50 -9.54 0.61
C GLU A 725 18.12 -10.68 1.43
N LEU A 726 17.99 -10.67 2.77
CA LEU A 726 18.42 -11.81 3.58
C LEU A 726 17.54 -13.04 3.35
N PHE A 727 16.21 -12.88 3.23
CA PHE A 727 15.30 -13.97 2.89
C PHE A 727 15.68 -14.62 1.57
N LYS A 728 15.88 -13.80 0.53
CA LYS A 728 16.34 -14.27 -0.78
C LYS A 728 17.69 -15.00 -0.72
N LYS A 729 18.60 -14.55 0.15
CA LYS A 729 19.93 -15.18 0.31
C LYS A 729 19.85 -16.55 0.99
N ILE A 730 18.97 -16.71 1.98
CA ILE A 730 18.92 -17.90 2.84
C ILE A 730 17.95 -18.96 2.32
N ILE A 731 16.85 -18.54 1.69
CA ILE A 731 15.81 -19.42 1.17
C ILE A 731 16.22 -19.94 -0.21
N GLN A 732 16.48 -21.25 -0.32
CA GLN A 732 17.12 -21.88 -1.48
C GLN A 732 16.27 -21.85 -2.77
N ASP A 733 14.94 -21.72 -2.65
CA ASP A 733 13.98 -21.73 -3.77
C ASP A 733 13.93 -20.40 -4.58
N ASN A 734 14.87 -19.46 -4.35
CA ASN A 734 14.95 -18.16 -5.02
C ASN A 734 13.62 -17.39 -5.05
N ILE A 735 13.22 -16.81 -3.91
CA ILE A 735 12.08 -15.89 -3.87
C ILE A 735 12.39 -14.66 -4.76
N PRO A 736 11.64 -14.42 -5.85
CA PRO A 736 11.89 -13.26 -6.70
C PRO A 736 11.40 -11.99 -5.99
N LEU A 737 12.34 -11.14 -5.57
CA LEU A 737 12.00 -9.86 -4.95
C LEU A 737 11.47 -8.87 -5.99
N LYS A 738 10.14 -8.70 -5.99
CA LYS A 738 9.39 -7.69 -6.73
C LYS A 738 8.94 -6.61 -5.77
N TYR A 739 9.37 -5.38 -6.05
CA TYR A 739 8.92 -4.21 -5.30
C TYR A 739 7.47 -3.89 -5.67
N ASN A 740 6.63 -3.67 -4.67
CA ASN A 740 5.27 -3.21 -4.85
C ASN A 740 5.27 -1.75 -5.31
N LEU A 741 4.37 -1.44 -6.24
CA LEU A 741 4.22 -0.10 -6.78
C LEU A 741 3.41 0.76 -5.79
N PRO A 742 3.96 1.86 -5.23
CA PRO A 742 3.21 2.70 -4.28
C PRO A 742 1.96 3.32 -4.92
N LYS A 743 0.94 3.65 -4.12
CA LYS A 743 -0.19 4.46 -4.59
C LYS A 743 0.29 5.87 -4.94
N VAL A 744 -0.34 6.51 -5.93
CA VAL A 744 -0.05 7.92 -6.25
C VAL A 744 -0.55 8.78 -5.08
N ASN A 745 0.30 9.67 -4.56
CA ASN A 745 -0.02 10.58 -3.47
C ASN A 745 0.36 12.01 -3.87
N LEU A 746 -0.64 12.88 -3.97
CA LEU A 746 -0.45 14.31 -4.30
C LEU A 746 -0.37 15.21 -3.06
N GLY A 747 -0.44 14.66 -1.85
CA GLY A 747 -0.46 15.42 -0.59
C GLY A 747 0.72 16.39 -0.47
N TYR A 748 1.95 15.90 -0.68
CA TYR A 748 3.13 16.75 -0.59
C TYR A 748 3.27 17.76 -1.74
N ILE A 749 2.76 17.43 -2.94
CA ILE A 749 2.67 18.41 -4.03
C ILE A 749 1.74 19.57 -3.62
N LYS A 750 0.60 19.27 -2.99
CA LYS A 750 -0.32 20.30 -2.47
C LYS A 750 0.35 21.13 -1.39
N GLU A 751 1.11 20.51 -0.48
CA GLU A 751 1.84 21.21 0.59
C GLU A 751 2.94 22.15 0.05
N MET A 752 3.65 21.73 -1.00
CA MET A 752 4.67 22.55 -1.66
C MET A 752 4.08 23.64 -2.55
N THR A 753 2.75 23.67 -2.76
CA THR A 753 2.08 24.58 -3.68
C THR A 753 1.34 25.68 -2.96
N THR A 754 1.60 26.91 -3.38
CA THR A 754 0.88 28.11 -2.93
C THR A 754 -0.13 28.54 -4.00
N ASP A 755 -0.85 29.63 -3.76
CA ASP A 755 -1.68 30.29 -4.76
C ASP A 755 -0.88 30.88 -5.94
N ILE A 756 0.44 31.10 -5.76
CA ILE A 756 1.35 31.59 -6.79
C ILE A 756 1.86 30.46 -7.68
N GLY A 757 2.41 29.41 -7.07
CA GLY A 757 3.12 28.32 -7.75
C GLY A 757 3.69 27.29 -6.76
N ILE A 758 4.46 26.33 -7.28
CA ILE A 758 5.19 25.34 -6.46
C ILE A 758 6.55 25.88 -5.99
N ILE A 759 6.79 25.79 -4.68
CA ILE A 759 7.99 26.28 -3.98
C ILE A 759 9.21 25.46 -4.42
N GLN A 760 10.36 26.10 -4.66
CA GLN A 760 11.54 25.44 -5.23
C GLN A 760 12.16 24.39 -4.28
N PHE A 761 12.48 24.80 -3.04
CA PHE A 761 13.22 23.97 -2.10
C PHE A 761 12.42 23.64 -0.84
N ALA A 762 12.84 22.58 -0.15
CA ALA A 762 12.37 22.22 1.18
C ALA A 762 13.57 21.99 2.10
N ARG A 763 13.36 22.21 3.40
CA ARG A 763 14.27 21.77 4.46
C ARG A 763 13.72 20.48 5.02
N ILE A 764 14.34 19.35 4.67
CA ILE A 764 13.80 18.01 4.89
C ILE A 764 12.45 17.88 4.14
N ASN A 765 11.33 18.08 4.82
CA ASN A 765 9.97 18.04 4.26
C ASN A 765 9.16 19.29 4.57
N GLN A 766 9.80 20.37 5.03
CA GLN A 766 9.15 21.66 5.24
C GLN A 766 9.43 22.56 4.04
N PRO A 767 8.40 23.04 3.31
CA PRO A 767 8.59 23.94 2.19
C PRO A 767 9.36 25.21 2.61
N ASP A 768 10.47 25.52 1.93
CA ASP A 768 11.22 26.75 2.16
C ASP A 768 10.65 27.86 1.29
N ILE A 769 9.59 28.52 1.77
CA ILE A 769 8.94 29.61 1.06
C ILE A 769 9.96 30.66 0.61
N GLY A 770 11.02 30.92 1.40
CA GLY A 770 12.07 31.88 1.08
C GLY A 770 12.88 31.55 -0.18
N SER A 771 12.86 30.30 -0.66
CA SER A 771 13.46 29.90 -1.93
C SER A 771 12.73 30.46 -3.16
N GLY A 772 11.47 30.88 -2.99
CA GLY A 772 10.63 31.36 -4.08
C GLY A 772 10.21 30.24 -5.02
N TYR A 773 10.03 30.60 -6.29
CA TYR A 773 9.43 29.77 -7.32
C TYR A 773 10.24 29.84 -8.60
N THR A 774 10.21 28.75 -9.37
CA THR A 774 10.85 28.72 -10.69
C THR A 774 9.94 28.23 -11.80
N LEU A 775 10.16 28.77 -13.00
CA LEU A 775 9.40 28.40 -14.20
C LEU A 775 9.58 26.92 -14.53
N ASP A 776 10.79 26.39 -14.37
CA ASP A 776 11.09 25.01 -14.68
C ASP A 776 10.31 24.03 -13.78
N ASP A 777 10.24 24.28 -12.47
CA ASP A 777 9.48 23.43 -11.53
C ASP A 777 7.98 23.50 -11.78
N ASN A 778 7.44 24.71 -11.99
CA ASN A 778 6.02 24.89 -12.33
C ASN A 778 5.67 24.25 -13.68
N ALA A 779 6.58 24.28 -14.66
CA ALA A 779 6.40 23.58 -15.93
C ALA A 779 6.39 22.05 -15.77
N ARG A 780 7.31 21.49 -14.97
CA ARG A 780 7.29 20.04 -14.66
C ARG A 780 6.01 19.65 -13.91
N ALA A 781 5.59 20.46 -12.93
CA ALA A 781 4.38 20.22 -12.14
C ALA A 781 3.14 20.23 -13.03
N LEU A 782 3.02 21.21 -13.95
CA LEU A 782 1.93 21.25 -14.92
C LEU A 782 1.85 19.97 -15.77
N ILE A 783 3.00 19.46 -16.24
CA ILE A 783 3.03 18.19 -17.00
C ILE A 783 2.56 17.03 -16.13
N ALA A 784 3.06 16.92 -14.90
CA ALA A 784 2.71 15.82 -13.99
C ALA A 784 1.22 15.80 -13.65
N LEU A 785 0.62 16.96 -13.37
CA LEU A 785 -0.81 17.06 -13.08
C LEU A 785 -1.67 16.80 -14.33
N CYS A 786 -1.24 17.26 -15.51
CA CYS A 786 -1.87 16.88 -16.78
C CYS A 786 -1.82 15.36 -17.03
N MET A 787 -0.69 14.71 -16.72
CA MET A 787 -0.56 13.25 -16.83
C MET A 787 -1.46 12.50 -15.84
N HIS A 788 -1.58 13.01 -14.62
CA HIS A 788 -2.43 12.41 -13.59
C HIS A 788 -3.93 12.58 -13.91
N SER A 789 -4.35 13.77 -14.36
CA SER A 789 -5.73 14.06 -14.76
C SER A 789 -6.22 13.14 -15.87
N LYS A 790 -5.33 12.76 -16.80
CA LYS A 790 -5.61 11.76 -17.83
C LYS A 790 -5.96 10.37 -17.28
N LEU A 791 -5.51 10.04 -16.06
CA LEU A 791 -5.74 8.75 -15.40
C LEU A 791 -6.92 8.76 -14.42
N THR A 792 -7.21 9.87 -13.74
CA THR A 792 -8.14 9.92 -12.60
C THR A 792 -9.41 10.74 -12.84
N SER A 793 -9.38 11.73 -13.73
CA SER A 793 -10.48 12.72 -13.91
C SER A 793 -10.91 13.45 -12.61
N ASP A 794 -10.02 13.60 -11.61
CA ASP A 794 -10.34 14.29 -10.35
C ASP A 794 -10.52 15.81 -10.55
N PRO A 795 -11.67 16.39 -10.16
CA PRO A 795 -11.93 17.83 -10.27
C PRO A 795 -10.94 18.72 -9.49
N GLN A 796 -10.40 18.26 -8.35
CA GLN A 796 -9.49 19.04 -7.50
C GLN A 796 -8.16 19.38 -8.21
N GLU A 797 -7.79 18.62 -9.23
CA GLU A 797 -6.55 18.82 -9.98
C GLU A 797 -6.62 20.05 -10.90
N THR A 798 -7.83 20.44 -11.30
CA THR A 798 -8.04 21.58 -12.21
C THR A 798 -7.51 22.88 -11.61
N ASP A 799 -7.60 23.03 -10.29
CA ASP A 799 -7.10 24.23 -9.59
C ASP A 799 -5.57 24.25 -9.54
N LEU A 800 -4.90 23.12 -9.28
CA LEU A 800 -3.44 23.02 -9.35
C LEU A 800 -2.92 23.28 -10.76
N ILE A 801 -3.54 22.69 -11.79
CA ILE A 801 -3.22 22.95 -13.20
C ILE A 801 -3.32 24.45 -13.51
N ARG A 802 -4.37 25.10 -13.00
CA ARG A 802 -4.58 26.55 -13.17
C ARG A 802 -3.48 27.35 -12.49
N THR A 803 -3.08 27.01 -11.26
CA THR A 803 -1.99 27.66 -10.55
C THR A 803 -0.69 27.61 -11.36
N TYR A 804 -0.26 26.42 -11.80
CA TYR A 804 0.98 26.29 -12.55
C TYR A 804 0.92 26.98 -13.91
N LEU A 805 -0.22 26.92 -14.60
CA LEU A 805 -0.41 27.64 -15.86
C LEU A 805 -0.40 29.17 -15.67
N ASN A 806 -0.95 29.66 -14.57
CA ASN A 806 -0.90 31.08 -14.21
C ASN A 806 0.54 31.52 -13.89
N PHE A 807 1.32 30.68 -13.21
CA PHE A 807 2.73 30.96 -12.95
C PHE A 807 3.55 31.04 -14.25
N ILE A 808 3.33 30.12 -15.20
CA ILE A 808 3.99 30.18 -16.52
C ILE A 808 3.62 31.48 -17.27
N ASP A 809 2.35 31.91 -17.20
CA ASP A 809 1.89 33.19 -17.78
C ASP A 809 2.55 34.40 -17.11
N LEU A 810 2.66 34.38 -15.78
CA LEU A 810 3.35 35.41 -14.98
C LEU A 810 4.80 35.61 -15.43
N CYS A 811 5.52 34.52 -15.70
CA CYS A 811 6.90 34.57 -16.14
C CYS A 811 7.10 35.13 -17.56
N GLN A 812 6.04 35.25 -18.37
CA GLN A 812 6.14 35.63 -19.78
C GLN A 812 6.37 37.14 -19.95
N GLN A 813 7.51 37.49 -20.56
CA GLN A 813 7.89 38.87 -20.84
C GLN A 813 7.16 39.44 -22.08
N PRO A 814 7.15 40.77 -22.28
CA PRO A 814 6.54 41.40 -23.47
C PRO A 814 7.08 40.85 -24.80
N SER A 815 8.36 40.51 -24.86
CA SER A 815 9.04 39.88 -26.01
C SER A 815 8.64 38.42 -26.26
N GLY A 816 7.92 37.78 -25.34
CA GLY A 816 7.41 36.41 -25.48
C GLY A 816 8.30 35.32 -24.86
N ASN A 817 9.57 35.62 -24.56
CA ASN A 817 10.42 34.78 -23.72
C ASN A 817 9.98 34.82 -22.26
N PHE A 818 10.51 33.92 -21.45
CA PHE A 818 10.18 33.78 -20.04
C PHE A 818 11.39 34.02 -19.15
N LEU A 819 11.15 34.61 -17.98
CA LEU A 819 12.10 34.59 -16.86
C LEU A 819 11.85 33.35 -15.99
N ASN A 820 12.85 32.91 -15.24
CA ASN A 820 12.77 31.68 -14.44
C ASN A 820 12.48 31.95 -12.96
N TYR A 821 13.29 32.79 -12.31
CA TYR A 821 13.32 32.90 -10.84
C TYR A 821 12.43 34.04 -10.32
N VAL A 822 11.51 33.69 -9.42
CA VAL A 822 10.53 34.61 -8.83
C VAL A 822 10.56 34.48 -7.30
N ASP A 823 10.64 35.60 -6.58
CA ASP A 823 10.62 35.62 -5.12
C ASP A 823 9.19 35.42 -4.55
N PRO A 824 9.03 35.26 -3.23
CA PRO A 824 7.71 35.07 -2.60
C PRO A 824 6.77 36.28 -2.71
N GLN A 825 7.29 37.43 -3.13
CA GLN A 825 6.53 38.66 -3.37
C GLN A 825 6.22 38.86 -4.87
N CYS A 826 6.43 37.84 -5.70
CA CYS A 826 6.23 37.85 -7.14
C CYS A 826 7.17 38.80 -7.92
N ASN A 827 8.34 39.15 -7.37
CA ASN A 827 9.36 39.91 -8.10
C ASN A 827 10.37 38.96 -8.77
N PHE A 828 10.82 39.32 -9.97
CA PHE A 828 11.92 38.61 -10.63
C PHE A 828 13.25 38.92 -9.93
N THR A 829 14.02 37.87 -9.65
CA THR A 829 15.29 38.01 -8.91
C THR A 829 16.49 38.18 -9.84
N GLU A 830 17.63 38.61 -9.30
CA GLU A 830 18.90 38.74 -10.04
C GLU A 830 19.43 37.40 -10.59
N GLN A 831 18.94 36.27 -10.09
CA GLN A 831 19.30 34.94 -10.59
C GLN A 831 18.88 34.70 -12.05
N ASN A 832 18.00 35.56 -12.59
CA ASN A 832 17.64 35.55 -14.00
C ASN A 832 18.75 36.06 -14.94
N ASN A 833 19.86 36.58 -14.42
CA ASN A 833 21.02 37.04 -15.21
C ASN A 833 21.92 35.87 -15.66
N VAL A 834 21.32 34.79 -16.16
CA VAL A 834 21.99 33.59 -16.67
C VAL A 834 21.29 33.11 -17.95
N ASN A 835 21.79 32.06 -18.59
CA ASN A 835 21.07 31.44 -19.72
C ASN A 835 19.81 30.74 -19.21
N LEU A 836 18.63 31.15 -19.69
CA LEU A 836 17.31 30.64 -19.28
C LEU A 836 16.66 29.74 -20.34
N ASP A 837 17.40 29.33 -21.37
CA ASP A 837 16.88 28.54 -22.49
C ASP A 837 16.18 27.26 -22.03
N ASP A 838 16.75 26.54 -21.07
CA ASP A 838 16.18 25.28 -20.56
C ASP A 838 14.82 25.50 -19.89
N ALA A 839 14.68 26.52 -19.05
CA ALA A 839 13.42 26.87 -18.41
C ALA A 839 12.36 27.27 -19.45
N ASN A 840 12.76 28.06 -20.46
CA ASN A 840 11.89 28.44 -21.55
C ASN A 840 11.45 27.22 -22.38
N GLY A 841 12.37 26.29 -22.70
CA GLY A 841 12.07 25.05 -23.41
C GLY A 841 11.09 24.16 -22.64
N ARG A 842 11.26 24.03 -21.32
CA ARG A 842 10.33 23.30 -20.43
C ARG A 842 8.94 23.93 -20.42
N ALA A 843 8.84 25.26 -20.41
CA ALA A 843 7.56 25.96 -20.52
C ALA A 843 6.84 25.63 -21.83
N ILE A 844 7.57 25.61 -22.96
CA ILE A 844 7.01 25.18 -24.26
C ILE A 844 6.52 23.73 -24.19
N TRP A 845 7.30 22.83 -23.59
CA TRP A 845 6.88 21.44 -23.39
C TRP A 845 5.57 21.34 -22.60
N ALA A 846 5.49 22.01 -21.44
CA ALA A 846 4.33 21.98 -20.57
C ALA A 846 3.08 22.56 -21.23
N LEU A 847 3.21 23.69 -21.92
CA LEU A 847 2.12 24.32 -22.66
C LEU A 847 1.63 23.42 -23.79
N GLY A 848 2.55 22.88 -24.60
CA GLY A 848 2.21 21.97 -25.70
C GLY A 848 1.48 20.71 -25.22
N TYR A 849 1.98 20.09 -24.14
CA TYR A 849 1.35 18.92 -23.54
C TYR A 849 -0.05 19.23 -23.01
N THR A 850 -0.22 20.35 -22.29
CA THR A 850 -1.53 20.81 -21.80
C THR A 850 -2.52 20.99 -22.95
N ILE A 851 -2.10 21.60 -24.07
CA ILE A 851 -2.95 21.80 -25.24
C ILE A 851 -3.37 20.47 -25.87
N SER A 852 -2.48 19.47 -25.90
CA SER A 852 -2.80 18.14 -26.45
C SER A 852 -3.91 17.42 -25.69
N LEU A 853 -4.20 17.83 -24.45
CA LEU A 853 -5.26 17.27 -23.60
C LEU A 853 -6.58 18.07 -23.68
N SER A 854 -6.80 18.79 -24.78
CA SER A 854 -8.01 19.59 -25.00
C SER A 854 -9.35 18.85 -24.89
N SER A 855 -9.36 17.53 -24.99
CA SER A 855 -10.57 16.70 -24.85
C SER A 855 -10.98 16.44 -23.40
N ILE A 856 -10.07 16.63 -22.44
CA ILE A 856 -10.31 16.35 -21.02
C ILE A 856 -10.19 17.61 -20.14
N LEU A 857 -9.39 18.59 -20.55
CA LEU A 857 -9.20 19.81 -19.77
C LEU A 857 -10.22 20.91 -20.14
N PRO A 858 -10.60 21.77 -19.18
CA PRO A 858 -11.48 22.91 -19.44
C PRO A 858 -10.96 23.82 -20.57
N GLU A 859 -11.86 24.20 -21.48
CA GLU A 859 -11.55 25.01 -22.67
C GLU A 859 -10.82 26.32 -22.32
N LYS A 860 -11.15 26.94 -21.18
CA LYS A 860 -10.50 28.16 -20.70
C LYS A 860 -9.00 27.97 -20.43
N LEU A 861 -8.60 26.83 -19.85
CA LEU A 861 -7.19 26.52 -19.58
C LEU A 861 -6.43 26.25 -20.87
N VAL A 862 -7.03 25.46 -21.77
CA VAL A 862 -6.46 25.14 -23.09
C VAL A 862 -6.26 26.43 -23.91
N SER A 863 -7.27 27.28 -23.97
CA SER A 863 -7.22 28.56 -24.68
C SER A 863 -6.14 29.49 -24.12
N LYS A 864 -5.99 29.52 -22.79
CA LYS A 864 -4.92 30.26 -22.13
C LYS A 864 -3.53 29.72 -22.52
N ALA A 865 -3.34 28.40 -22.48
CA ALA A 865 -2.07 27.78 -22.90
C ALA A 865 -1.74 28.08 -24.38
N ILE A 866 -2.73 28.05 -25.28
CA ILE A 866 -2.56 28.43 -26.70
C ILE A 866 -2.09 29.88 -26.84
N LYS A 867 -2.67 30.81 -26.05
CA LYS A 867 -2.28 32.22 -26.09
C LYS A 867 -0.82 32.41 -25.66
N ILE A 868 -0.41 31.73 -24.59
CA ILE A 868 0.95 31.83 -24.04
C ILE A 868 1.97 31.25 -25.02
N ILE A 869 1.75 30.03 -25.55
CA ILE A 869 2.72 29.37 -26.46
C ILE A 869 2.88 30.15 -27.77
N LYS A 870 1.79 30.73 -28.31
CA LYS A 870 1.86 31.54 -29.54
C LYS A 870 2.75 32.77 -29.39
N ARG A 871 2.73 33.43 -28.22
CA ARG A 871 3.62 34.57 -27.93
C ARG A 871 5.09 34.16 -27.82
N ALA A 872 5.37 32.93 -27.38
CA ALA A 872 6.73 32.43 -27.23
C ALA A 872 7.37 31.96 -28.54
N ILE A 873 6.58 31.45 -29.49
CA ILE A 873 7.04 30.89 -30.77
C ILE A 873 8.07 31.78 -31.53
N PRO A 874 7.88 33.11 -31.66
CA PRO A 874 8.84 33.97 -32.36
C PRO A 874 10.25 33.96 -31.73
N TYR A 875 10.34 33.78 -30.41
CA TYR A 875 11.59 33.83 -29.66
C TYR A 875 12.34 32.49 -29.69
N ILE A 876 11.63 31.38 -29.51
CA ILE A 876 12.27 30.06 -29.29
C ILE A 876 13.13 29.60 -30.47
N LYS A 877 12.91 30.11 -31.69
CA LYS A 877 13.72 29.80 -32.88
C LYS A 877 15.22 30.11 -32.67
N ASN A 878 15.53 31.02 -31.76
CA ASN A 878 16.90 31.45 -31.42
C ASN A 878 17.51 30.67 -30.26
N MET A 879 16.88 29.58 -29.79
CA MET A 879 17.48 28.68 -28.80
C MET A 879 18.56 27.79 -29.42
N TYR A 880 19.66 27.62 -28.70
CA TYR A 880 20.79 26.77 -29.12
C TYR A 880 21.21 25.73 -28.09
N SER A 881 20.73 25.82 -26.83
CA SER A 881 20.90 24.72 -25.86
C SER A 881 20.26 23.44 -26.40
N SER A 882 21.00 22.33 -26.39
CA SER A 882 20.53 21.02 -26.84
C SER A 882 19.31 20.56 -26.04
N ARG A 883 19.31 20.74 -24.71
CA ARG A 883 18.17 20.39 -23.84
C ARG A 883 16.97 21.29 -24.12
N ALA A 884 17.18 22.60 -24.23
CA ALA A 884 16.10 23.55 -24.55
C ALA A 884 15.43 23.24 -25.89
N MET A 885 16.23 22.96 -26.94
CA MET A 885 15.72 22.53 -28.24
C MET A 885 14.93 21.22 -28.14
N ALA A 886 15.42 20.24 -27.38
CA ALA A 886 14.72 18.98 -27.17
C ALA A 886 13.36 19.17 -26.45
N PHE A 887 13.30 19.99 -25.40
CA PHE A 887 12.04 20.33 -24.73
C PHE A 887 11.08 21.08 -25.66
N ALA A 888 11.58 22.03 -26.45
CA ALA A 888 10.77 22.76 -27.43
C ALA A 888 10.19 21.83 -28.50
N VAL A 889 10.97 20.87 -29.03
CA VAL A 889 10.48 19.85 -29.97
C VAL A 889 9.34 19.04 -29.37
N LYS A 890 9.48 18.57 -28.12
CA LYS A 890 8.42 17.85 -27.40
C LYS A 890 7.13 18.68 -27.30
N GLY A 891 7.24 19.93 -26.86
CA GLY A 891 6.08 20.83 -26.75
C GLY A 891 5.41 21.12 -28.08
N LEU A 892 6.18 21.42 -29.12
CA LEU A 892 5.65 21.66 -30.46
C LEU A 892 4.99 20.42 -31.06
N TYR A 893 5.54 19.23 -30.81
CA TYR A 893 4.92 17.96 -31.20
C TYR A 893 3.53 17.81 -30.56
N PHE A 894 3.43 17.94 -29.24
CA PHE A 894 2.15 17.83 -28.54
C PHE A 894 1.15 18.92 -28.97
N TYR A 895 1.63 20.15 -29.19
CA TYR A 895 0.77 21.20 -29.73
C TYR A 895 0.24 20.84 -31.14
N ASN A 896 1.07 20.23 -31.99
CA ASN A 896 0.69 19.81 -33.33
C ASN A 896 -0.35 18.68 -33.35
N LEU A 897 -0.47 17.88 -32.28
CA LEU A 897 -1.53 16.87 -32.14
C LEU A 897 -2.93 17.49 -31.99
N HIS A 898 -3.02 18.67 -31.38
CA HIS A 898 -4.28 19.40 -31.25
C HIS A 898 -4.65 20.14 -32.54
N SER A 899 -3.69 20.86 -33.13
CA SER A 899 -3.89 21.61 -34.37
C SER A 899 -2.65 21.51 -35.25
N SER A 900 -2.76 20.69 -36.29
CA SER A 900 -1.65 20.49 -37.24
C SER A 900 -1.31 21.80 -37.94
N SER A 901 -0.05 22.23 -37.81
CA SER A 901 0.45 23.50 -38.33
C SER A 901 1.77 23.29 -39.04
N LYS A 902 1.84 23.73 -40.32
CA LYS A 902 3.11 23.76 -41.08
C LYS A 902 4.18 24.59 -40.37
N GLY A 903 3.78 25.60 -39.58
CA GLY A 903 4.70 26.41 -38.78
C GLY A 903 5.36 25.62 -37.66
N ASN A 904 4.57 24.81 -36.94
CA ASN A 904 5.08 23.95 -35.86
C ASN A 904 6.02 22.89 -36.41
N ILE A 905 5.63 22.20 -37.49
CA ILE A 905 6.46 21.20 -38.17
C ILE A 905 7.79 21.81 -38.64
N LYS A 906 7.77 23.03 -39.20
CA LYS A 906 8.98 23.73 -39.62
C LYS A 906 9.92 24.03 -38.45
N LEU A 907 9.40 24.44 -37.30
CA LEU A 907 10.21 24.69 -36.09
C LEU A 907 10.77 23.40 -35.51
N ILE A 908 9.97 22.33 -35.44
CA ILE A 908 10.44 20.98 -35.06
C ILE A 908 11.62 20.58 -35.95
N LYS A 909 11.48 20.76 -37.28
CA LYS A 909 12.53 20.44 -38.24
C LYS A 909 13.80 21.25 -37.99
N ILE A 910 13.70 22.56 -37.75
CA ILE A 910 14.86 23.42 -37.45
C ILE A 910 15.66 22.90 -36.25
N PHE A 911 14.99 22.55 -35.16
CA PHE A 911 15.66 22.05 -33.96
C PHE A 911 16.22 20.63 -34.15
N ALA A 912 15.47 19.75 -34.81
CA ALA A 912 15.90 18.39 -35.10
C ALA A 912 17.09 18.35 -36.07
N ASP A 913 17.13 19.24 -37.06
CA ASP A 913 18.28 19.41 -37.96
C ASP A 913 19.53 19.84 -37.18
N ARG A 914 19.41 20.84 -36.30
CA ARG A 914 20.54 21.29 -35.45
C ARG A 914 21.06 20.14 -34.57
N LEU A 915 20.16 19.44 -33.86
CA LEU A 915 20.54 18.29 -33.04
C LEU A 915 21.16 17.16 -33.88
N SER A 916 20.65 16.91 -35.08
CA SER A 916 21.22 15.90 -35.99
C SER A 916 22.63 16.28 -36.45
N GLU A 917 22.89 17.55 -36.75
CA GLU A 917 24.23 18.02 -37.12
C GLU A 917 25.19 17.94 -35.94
N MET A 918 24.75 18.29 -34.73
CA MET A 918 25.53 18.10 -33.49
C MET A 918 25.89 16.62 -33.29
N PHE A 919 24.93 15.71 -33.43
CA PHE A 919 25.16 14.26 -33.37
C PHE A 919 26.14 13.79 -34.45
N LYS A 920 26.00 14.24 -35.69
CA LYS A 920 26.92 13.85 -36.78
C LYS A 920 28.34 14.35 -36.53
N HIS A 921 28.49 15.57 -36.01
CA HIS A 921 29.79 16.15 -35.71
C HIS A 921 30.49 15.41 -34.56
N GLU A 922 29.77 15.14 -33.48
CA GLU A 922 30.36 14.55 -32.27
C GLU A 922 30.42 13.02 -32.26
N SER A 923 29.61 12.35 -33.08
CA SER A 923 29.54 10.89 -33.06
C SER A 923 30.83 10.21 -33.56
N SER A 924 31.22 9.14 -32.88
CA SER A 924 32.30 8.24 -33.27
C SER A 924 31.94 6.80 -32.90
N LYS A 925 32.80 5.83 -33.23
CA LYS A 925 32.55 4.41 -32.98
C LYS A 925 32.14 4.10 -31.53
N ASP A 926 32.76 4.77 -30.56
CA ASP A 926 32.56 4.53 -29.12
C ASP A 926 31.76 5.66 -28.43
N TRP A 927 31.27 6.62 -29.20
CA TRP A 927 30.59 7.81 -28.71
C TRP A 927 29.44 8.19 -29.64
N MET A 928 28.25 7.67 -29.41
CA MET A 928 27.07 7.95 -30.25
C MET A 928 26.18 8.98 -29.55
N TRP A 929 26.67 10.23 -29.47
CA TRP A 929 26.00 11.30 -28.72
C TRP A 929 26.06 12.67 -29.43
N PHE A 930 25.28 13.61 -28.94
CA PHE A 930 25.09 14.97 -29.50
C PHE A 930 26.20 15.95 -29.11
N GLU A 931 26.92 15.67 -28.05
CA GLU A 931 27.93 16.53 -27.42
C GLU A 931 29.14 15.67 -27.06
N ASP A 932 30.27 16.30 -26.76
CA ASP A 932 31.46 15.66 -26.20
C ASP A 932 31.34 15.33 -24.70
N TYR A 933 30.15 15.51 -24.10
CA TYR A 933 29.84 15.14 -22.72
C TYR A 933 28.42 14.59 -22.53
N LEU A 934 28.17 13.96 -21.38
CA LEU A 934 26.85 13.63 -20.85
C LEU A 934 26.65 14.36 -19.52
N THR A 935 25.50 15.03 -19.35
CA THR A 935 25.18 15.83 -18.16
C THR A 935 23.87 15.34 -17.52
N TYR A 936 22.86 16.21 -17.45
CA TYR A 936 21.53 15.97 -16.89
C TYR A 936 20.47 15.95 -18.01
N ALA A 937 19.30 15.42 -17.67
CA ALA A 937 18.13 15.30 -18.55
C ALA A 937 18.44 14.65 -19.91
N ASN A 938 19.52 13.85 -19.99
CA ASN A 938 20.08 13.34 -21.24
C ASN A 938 19.05 12.62 -22.10
N SER A 939 18.17 11.83 -21.47
CA SER A 939 17.10 11.06 -22.12
C SER A 939 16.12 11.92 -22.94
N SER A 940 16.06 13.23 -22.68
CA SER A 940 15.21 14.16 -23.45
C SER A 940 15.70 14.34 -24.88
N LEU A 941 17.02 14.24 -25.15
CA LEU A 941 17.56 14.40 -26.50
C LEU A 941 17.08 13.28 -27.45
N PRO A 942 17.34 11.98 -27.22
CA PRO A 942 16.84 10.91 -28.07
C PRO A 942 15.31 10.86 -28.15
N GLU A 943 14.62 11.14 -27.04
CA GLU A 943 13.16 11.19 -27.01
C GLU A 943 12.61 12.32 -27.92
N SER A 944 13.23 13.51 -27.89
CA SER A 944 12.84 14.61 -28.77
C SER A 944 13.06 14.30 -30.25
N MET A 945 14.16 13.62 -30.59
CA MET A 945 14.41 13.15 -31.96
C MET A 945 13.37 12.11 -32.41
N LEU A 946 12.84 11.31 -31.49
CA LEU A 946 11.75 10.38 -31.79
C LEU A 946 10.46 11.14 -32.13
N TYR A 947 10.11 12.15 -31.33
CA TYR A 947 8.97 13.01 -31.62
C TYR A 947 9.14 13.82 -32.92
N ALA A 948 10.36 14.26 -33.23
CA ALA A 948 10.65 14.93 -34.50
C ALA A 948 10.40 14.00 -35.69
N TRP A 949 10.83 12.72 -35.60
CA TRP A 949 10.49 11.72 -36.60
C TRP A 949 8.98 11.54 -36.75
N LEU A 950 8.24 11.38 -35.64
CA LEU A 950 6.78 11.22 -35.69
C LEU A 950 6.05 12.42 -36.32
N ALA A 951 6.59 13.64 -36.18
CA ALA A 951 5.99 14.84 -36.77
C ALA A 951 6.35 15.06 -38.25
N THR A 952 7.49 14.55 -38.70
CA THR A 952 8.09 14.90 -40.01
C THR A 952 8.24 13.74 -40.96
N GLU A 953 8.17 12.51 -40.45
CA GLU A 953 8.47 11.25 -41.14
C GLU A 953 9.92 11.16 -41.67
N ASP A 954 10.83 12.06 -41.26
CA ASP A 954 12.24 12.04 -41.67
C ASP A 954 13.01 10.94 -40.94
N GLN A 955 13.44 9.93 -41.70
CA GLN A 955 14.11 8.74 -41.20
C GLN A 955 15.44 9.05 -40.50
N THR A 956 16.10 10.16 -40.84
CA THR A 956 17.34 10.61 -40.19
C THR A 956 17.13 10.78 -38.68
N TYR A 957 16.00 11.37 -38.29
CA TYR A 957 15.71 11.64 -36.88
C TYR A 957 15.44 10.34 -36.10
N LYS A 958 14.79 9.36 -36.72
CA LYS A 958 14.59 8.02 -36.14
C LYS A 958 15.93 7.34 -35.88
N GLU A 959 16.84 7.38 -36.84
CA GLU A 959 18.16 6.75 -36.68
C GLU A 959 18.98 7.39 -35.56
N VAL A 960 19.03 8.73 -35.52
CA VAL A 960 19.73 9.48 -34.46
C VAL A 960 19.10 9.16 -33.10
N SER A 961 17.77 9.16 -33.00
CA SER A 961 17.02 8.82 -31.79
C SER A 961 17.38 7.43 -31.25
N VAL A 962 17.29 6.38 -32.07
CA VAL A 962 17.56 5.01 -31.65
C VAL A 962 19.03 4.80 -31.29
N LYS A 963 19.97 5.32 -32.09
CA LYS A 963 21.42 5.17 -31.84
C LYS A 963 21.84 5.85 -30.54
N SER A 964 21.41 7.10 -30.34
CA SER A 964 21.74 7.87 -29.14
C SER A 964 21.09 7.31 -27.88
N PHE A 965 19.85 6.80 -27.96
CA PHE A 965 19.21 6.19 -26.78
C PHE A 965 19.88 4.89 -26.36
N LYS A 966 20.20 4.00 -27.33
CA LYS A 966 20.95 2.76 -27.04
C LYS A 966 22.30 3.07 -26.41
N PHE A 967 23.00 4.09 -26.91
CA PHE A 967 24.24 4.56 -26.30
C PHE A 967 24.05 5.02 -24.85
N LEU A 968 23.07 5.89 -24.57
CA LEU A 968 22.80 6.36 -23.22
C LEU A 968 22.44 5.20 -22.26
N LEU A 969 21.60 4.26 -22.70
CA LEU A 969 21.22 3.09 -21.90
C LEU A 969 22.43 2.20 -21.59
N SER A 970 23.40 2.09 -22.51
CA SER A 970 24.65 1.34 -22.26
C SER A 970 25.54 1.96 -21.18
N LYS A 971 25.44 3.29 -20.98
CA LYS A 971 26.15 4.03 -19.94
C LYS A 971 25.41 3.94 -18.60
N THR A 972 24.08 4.01 -18.63
CA THR A 972 23.23 4.19 -17.44
C THR A 972 22.65 2.90 -16.85
N PHE A 973 22.62 1.77 -17.58
CA PHE A 973 22.16 0.48 -17.03
C PHE A 973 23.32 -0.48 -16.80
N LYS A 974 23.44 -0.98 -15.56
CA LYS A 974 24.39 -2.01 -15.13
C LYS A 974 23.63 -3.24 -14.60
N ARG A 975 24.35 -4.32 -14.28
CA ARG A 975 23.75 -5.52 -13.65
C ARG A 975 23.07 -5.21 -12.31
N SER A 976 23.55 -4.21 -11.58
CA SER A 976 23.01 -3.75 -10.30
C SER A 976 21.72 -2.94 -10.43
N GLY A 977 21.40 -2.38 -11.60
CA GLY A 977 20.27 -1.49 -11.82
C GLY A 977 20.63 -0.29 -12.68
N ILE A 978 19.88 0.80 -12.52
CA ILE A 978 20.22 2.09 -13.13
C ILE A 978 21.29 2.81 -12.29
N VAL A 979 22.27 3.41 -12.95
CA VAL A 979 23.29 4.29 -12.40
C VAL A 979 23.37 5.49 -13.34
N VAL A 980 22.80 6.62 -12.92
CA VAL A 980 22.75 7.83 -13.75
C VAL A 980 24.13 8.51 -13.83
N ILE A 981 24.27 9.46 -14.74
CA ILE A 981 25.50 10.22 -14.88
C ILE A 981 25.64 11.14 -13.66
N SER A 982 26.78 11.06 -12.99
CA SER A 982 27.08 11.85 -11.81
C SER A 982 27.05 13.35 -12.12
N ASN A 983 26.41 14.13 -11.24
CA ASN A 983 26.54 15.59 -11.26
C ASN A 983 27.89 16.10 -10.70
N LYS A 984 28.71 15.21 -10.13
CA LYS A 984 30.07 15.49 -9.65
C LYS A 984 31.09 15.13 -10.72
N GLY A 985 31.13 15.94 -11.77
CA GLY A 985 32.10 15.81 -12.86
C GLY A 985 31.53 15.03 -14.05
N TRP A 986 30.43 15.52 -14.60
CA TRP A 986 29.77 15.10 -15.85
C TRP A 986 30.68 14.29 -16.80
N LEU A 987 30.17 13.19 -17.35
CA LEU A 987 30.97 12.28 -18.16
C LEU A 987 31.44 12.95 -19.46
N GLN A 988 32.75 13.20 -19.57
CA GLN A 988 33.39 13.67 -20.79
C GLN A 988 33.74 12.51 -21.73
N LYS A 989 33.78 12.79 -23.04
CA LYS A 989 34.15 11.83 -24.08
C LYS A 989 35.58 11.34 -23.89
N GLY A 990 35.72 10.03 -23.76
CA GLY A 990 37.01 9.37 -23.53
C GLY A 990 37.42 9.25 -22.06
N GLU A 991 36.63 9.81 -21.14
CA GLU A 991 36.89 9.74 -19.70
C GLU A 991 36.02 8.69 -18.99
N ILE A 992 36.34 8.42 -17.73
CA ILE A 992 35.52 7.61 -16.82
C ILE A 992 34.55 8.55 -16.12
N PRO A 993 33.25 8.21 -16.02
CA PRO A 993 32.28 9.06 -15.33
C PRO A 993 32.68 9.25 -13.86
N GLY A 994 32.42 10.44 -13.31
CA GLY A 994 32.48 10.66 -11.87
C GLY A 994 31.54 9.70 -11.11
N ASP A 995 31.87 9.42 -9.86
CA ASP A 995 31.05 8.60 -8.97
C ASP A 995 30.08 9.46 -8.14
N TYR A 996 28.96 8.86 -7.73
CA TYR A 996 27.98 9.44 -6.80
C TYR A 996 27.23 10.68 -7.35
N GLY A 997 26.34 11.31 -6.57
CA GLY A 997 25.60 12.49 -7.04
C GLY A 997 24.47 12.16 -8.03
N GLU A 998 23.77 11.05 -7.79
CA GLU A 998 22.66 10.59 -8.61
C GLU A 998 21.40 11.40 -8.29
N GLN A 999 20.73 11.96 -9.30
CA GLN A 999 19.53 12.79 -9.12
C GLN A 999 18.24 12.14 -9.67
N PRO A 1000 17.10 12.32 -8.99
CA PRO A 1000 15.78 11.82 -9.43
C PRO A 1000 15.38 12.18 -10.86
N ILE A 1001 15.74 13.38 -11.33
CA ILE A 1001 15.32 13.89 -12.64
C ILE A 1001 15.81 13.01 -13.79
N ASP A 1002 17.05 12.52 -13.71
CA ASP A 1002 17.62 11.66 -14.76
C ASP A 1002 16.96 10.28 -14.79
N VAL A 1003 16.65 9.72 -13.61
CA VAL A 1003 15.91 8.46 -13.51
C VAL A 1003 14.50 8.63 -14.08
N ALA A 1004 13.81 9.71 -13.71
CA ALA A 1004 12.46 10.00 -14.19
C ALA A 1004 12.41 10.19 -15.72
N TYR A 1005 13.33 10.97 -16.28
CA TYR A 1005 13.34 11.23 -17.72
C TYR A 1005 13.76 10.01 -18.52
N THR A 1006 14.60 9.15 -17.95
CA THR A 1006 14.89 7.84 -18.54
C THR A 1006 13.66 6.95 -18.56
N ILE A 1007 12.87 6.91 -17.48
CA ILE A 1007 11.61 6.15 -17.43
C ILE A 1007 10.60 6.70 -18.46
N MET A 1008 10.46 8.03 -18.57
CA MET A 1008 9.60 8.67 -19.56
C MET A 1008 10.02 8.31 -21.00
N ALA A 1009 11.31 8.46 -21.31
CA ALA A 1009 11.83 8.11 -22.63
C ALA A 1009 11.66 6.61 -22.94
N LEU A 1010 11.96 5.72 -21.99
CA LEU A 1010 11.71 4.28 -22.16
C LEU A 1010 10.24 3.99 -22.44
N GLY A 1011 9.32 4.70 -21.77
CA GLY A 1011 7.88 4.59 -22.03
C GLY A 1011 7.52 5.00 -23.45
N THR A 1012 7.98 6.17 -23.88
CA THR A 1012 7.78 6.66 -25.25
C THR A 1012 8.34 5.68 -26.29
N PHE A 1013 9.55 5.17 -26.09
CA PHE A 1013 10.16 4.16 -26.98
C PHE A 1013 9.39 2.84 -26.98
N TYR A 1014 8.92 2.37 -25.83
CA TYR A 1014 8.09 1.18 -25.74
C TYR A 1014 6.75 1.36 -26.46
N ASP A 1015 6.10 2.51 -26.32
CA ASP A 1015 4.83 2.80 -26.98
C ASP A 1015 4.92 2.71 -28.51
N ILE A 1016 6.09 3.04 -29.06
CA ILE A 1016 6.34 3.13 -30.50
C ILE A 1016 6.92 1.82 -31.05
N PHE A 1017 7.91 1.23 -30.38
CA PHE A 1017 8.67 0.08 -30.88
C PHE A 1017 8.21 -1.27 -30.30
N LYS A 1018 7.51 -1.27 -29.15
CA LYS A 1018 7.00 -2.48 -28.48
C LYS A 1018 8.08 -3.52 -28.13
N GLU A 1019 9.31 -3.09 -27.85
CA GLU A 1019 10.39 -4.00 -27.41
C GLU A 1019 10.34 -4.25 -25.90
N ASP A 1020 10.26 -5.51 -25.47
CA ASP A 1020 10.18 -5.92 -24.05
C ASP A 1020 11.36 -5.44 -23.19
N GLU A 1021 12.51 -5.17 -23.81
CA GLU A 1021 13.66 -4.65 -23.08
C GLU A 1021 13.33 -3.30 -22.42
N TYR A 1022 12.55 -2.43 -23.09
CA TYR A 1022 12.21 -1.13 -22.56
C TYR A 1022 11.30 -1.23 -21.32
N ILE A 1023 10.31 -2.12 -21.34
CA ILE A 1023 9.42 -2.30 -20.18
C ILE A 1023 10.17 -2.89 -18.97
N LYS A 1024 11.08 -3.85 -19.21
CA LYS A 1024 11.94 -4.39 -18.15
C LYS A 1024 12.83 -3.30 -17.55
N LYS A 1025 13.41 -2.43 -18.38
CA LYS A 1025 14.22 -1.30 -17.91
C LYS A 1025 13.41 -0.24 -17.16
N ILE A 1026 12.14 -0.01 -17.51
CA ILE A 1026 11.24 0.87 -16.74
C ILE A 1026 11.11 0.35 -15.30
N SER A 1027 10.80 -0.93 -15.12
CA SER A 1027 10.70 -1.55 -13.79
C SER A 1027 12.01 -1.46 -13.02
N ILE A 1028 13.15 -1.75 -13.68
CA ILE A 1028 14.48 -1.66 -13.06
C ILE A 1028 14.79 -0.22 -12.61
N ALA A 1029 14.54 0.76 -13.47
CA ALA A 1029 14.80 2.15 -13.17
C ALA A 1029 13.88 2.68 -12.06
N PHE A 1030 12.60 2.30 -12.07
CA PHE A 1030 11.66 2.75 -11.03
C PHE A 1030 12.01 2.19 -9.65
N ASN A 1031 12.53 0.95 -9.58
CA ASN A 1031 12.98 0.36 -8.33
C ASN A 1031 14.10 1.17 -7.64
N TRP A 1032 14.83 2.03 -8.37
CA TRP A 1032 15.80 2.95 -7.78
C TRP A 1032 15.17 3.86 -6.73
N PHE A 1033 13.96 4.40 -6.99
CA PHE A 1033 13.21 5.20 -6.02
C PHE A 1033 12.77 4.39 -4.81
N LEU A 1034 12.48 3.10 -5.03
CA LEU A 1034 12.01 2.19 -4.00
C LEU A 1034 13.14 1.58 -3.17
N GLY A 1035 14.40 1.87 -3.50
CA GLY A 1035 15.57 1.46 -2.74
C GLY A 1035 16.47 0.45 -3.41
N LYS A 1036 16.19 0.02 -4.65
CA LYS A 1036 17.14 -0.76 -5.46
C LYS A 1036 18.17 0.16 -6.12
N ASN A 1037 19.00 0.77 -5.29
CA ASN A 1037 20.11 1.63 -5.67
C ASN A 1037 21.36 1.27 -4.86
N ARG A 1038 22.49 1.96 -5.08
CA ARG A 1038 23.77 1.57 -4.47
C ARG A 1038 23.79 1.62 -2.93
N LEU A 1039 22.91 2.40 -2.30
CA LEU A 1039 22.82 2.51 -0.84
C LEU A 1039 21.80 1.51 -0.26
N ASN A 1040 21.04 0.81 -1.09
CA ASN A 1040 19.87 0.02 -0.70
C ASN A 1040 18.87 0.81 0.15
N GLN A 1041 18.68 2.10 -0.14
CA GLN A 1041 17.86 3.02 0.64
C GLN A 1041 16.80 3.69 -0.24
N ILE A 1042 15.59 3.86 0.28
CA ILE A 1042 14.53 4.55 -0.44
C ILE A 1042 14.93 5.99 -0.81
N VAL A 1043 14.48 6.44 -1.97
CA VAL A 1043 14.53 7.85 -2.39
C VAL A 1043 13.13 8.45 -2.37
N TYR A 1044 12.09 7.65 -2.68
CA TYR A 1044 10.71 8.03 -2.44
C TYR A 1044 10.37 7.92 -0.95
N ASN A 1045 9.79 8.98 -0.37
CA ASN A 1045 9.31 9.00 1.00
C ASN A 1045 7.79 8.72 1.03
N PRO A 1046 7.34 7.50 1.40
CA PRO A 1046 5.92 7.17 1.42
C PRO A 1046 5.11 7.89 2.49
N CYS A 1047 5.75 8.42 3.55
CA CYS A 1047 5.06 9.15 4.61
C CYS A 1047 4.56 10.51 4.14
N THR A 1048 5.38 11.24 3.37
CA THR A 1048 5.00 12.54 2.80
C THR A 1048 4.30 12.38 1.44
N GLY A 1049 4.73 11.41 0.63
CA GLY A 1049 4.46 11.37 -0.81
C GLY A 1049 5.49 12.17 -1.62
N GLY A 1050 6.51 12.71 -0.97
CA GLY A 1050 7.64 13.42 -1.58
C GLY A 1050 8.79 12.50 -2.00
N CYS A 1051 9.84 13.10 -2.55
CA CYS A 1051 11.03 12.37 -2.99
C CYS A 1051 12.28 13.12 -2.53
N TYR A 1052 13.25 12.36 -2.02
CA TYR A 1052 14.55 12.87 -1.61
C TYR A 1052 15.38 13.35 -2.81
N ASP A 1053 16.18 14.41 -2.61
CA ASP A 1053 16.88 15.14 -3.68
C ASP A 1053 17.95 14.33 -4.42
N GLY A 1054 18.40 13.21 -3.87
CA GLY A 1054 19.30 12.29 -4.56
C GLY A 1054 20.20 11.46 -3.63
N LEU A 1055 21.16 10.79 -4.24
CA LEU A 1055 22.13 9.93 -3.55
C LEU A 1055 23.51 10.58 -3.52
N GLU A 1056 23.98 10.90 -2.32
CA GLU A 1056 25.35 11.32 -2.02
C GLU A 1056 26.25 10.13 -1.71
N GLU A 1057 27.57 10.31 -1.67
CA GLU A 1057 28.55 9.22 -1.52
C GLU A 1057 28.17 8.18 -0.47
N THR A 1058 27.77 8.61 0.73
CA THR A 1058 27.48 7.72 1.86
C THR A 1058 26.03 7.77 2.35
N HIS A 1059 25.19 8.67 1.82
CA HIS A 1059 23.86 8.94 2.36
C HIS A 1059 22.87 9.44 1.30
N VAL A 1060 21.60 9.44 1.64
CA VAL A 1060 20.52 10.05 0.86
C VAL A 1060 20.36 11.52 1.29
N ASN A 1061 20.24 12.44 0.35
CA ASN A 1061 19.92 13.83 0.67
C ASN A 1061 18.44 13.95 1.05
N LEU A 1062 18.15 14.21 2.33
CA LEU A 1062 16.80 14.14 2.89
C LEU A 1062 15.86 15.29 2.52
N ASN A 1063 16.35 16.31 1.82
CA ASN A 1063 15.49 17.37 1.31
C ASN A 1063 14.54 16.81 0.25
N GLN A 1064 13.30 17.32 0.25
CA GLN A 1064 12.25 16.94 -0.67
C GLN A 1064 11.78 18.20 -1.42
N GLY A 1065 12.62 18.71 -2.31
CA GLY A 1065 12.31 19.87 -3.14
C GLY A 1065 11.28 19.58 -4.24
N ALA A 1066 10.92 20.61 -5.00
CA ALA A 1066 9.98 20.48 -6.12
C ALA A 1066 10.52 19.53 -7.21
N GLU A 1067 11.77 19.73 -7.65
CA GLU A 1067 12.33 18.93 -8.75
C GLU A 1067 12.29 17.43 -8.46
N SER A 1068 12.78 17.01 -7.30
CA SER A 1068 12.85 15.60 -6.90
C SER A 1068 11.47 14.98 -6.73
N THR A 1069 10.56 15.69 -6.05
CA THR A 1069 9.18 15.27 -5.81
C THR A 1069 8.41 15.11 -7.11
N ILE A 1070 8.47 16.10 -8.01
CA ILE A 1070 7.78 16.05 -9.30
C ILE A 1070 8.41 14.98 -10.20
N SER A 1071 9.73 14.80 -10.15
CA SER A 1071 10.42 13.75 -10.92
C SER A 1071 9.93 12.35 -10.54
N TYR A 1072 9.80 12.08 -9.23
CA TYR A 1072 9.18 10.83 -8.78
C TYR A 1072 7.73 10.70 -9.30
N LEU A 1073 6.92 11.75 -9.18
CA LEU A 1073 5.53 11.72 -9.64
C LEU A 1073 5.46 11.40 -11.14
N LEU A 1074 6.24 12.08 -11.98
CA LEU A 1074 6.35 11.80 -13.42
C LEU A 1074 6.72 10.33 -13.67
N ALA A 1075 7.76 9.83 -13.01
CA ALA A 1075 8.18 8.43 -13.13
C ALA A 1075 7.06 7.46 -12.73
N ARG A 1076 6.36 7.76 -11.62
CA ARG A 1076 5.28 6.94 -11.07
C ARG A 1076 4.06 6.90 -11.98
N LEU A 1077 3.71 8.02 -12.61
CA LEU A 1077 2.62 8.09 -13.59
C LEU A 1077 2.98 7.33 -14.86
N THR A 1078 4.22 7.45 -15.35
CA THR A 1078 4.70 6.71 -16.52
C THR A 1078 4.70 5.20 -16.29
N ILE A 1079 5.32 4.70 -15.20
CA ILE A 1079 5.28 3.25 -14.93
C ILE A 1079 3.86 2.77 -14.64
N GLY A 1080 3.05 3.63 -13.99
CA GLY A 1080 1.66 3.37 -13.69
C GLY A 1080 0.88 2.98 -14.93
N LYS A 1081 1.07 3.71 -16.03
CA LYS A 1081 0.50 3.40 -17.36
C LYS A 1081 0.71 1.93 -17.71
N TYR A 1082 1.93 1.40 -17.49
CA TYR A 1082 2.32 0.04 -17.86
C TYR A 1082 2.07 -1.02 -16.81
N TYR A 1083 1.90 -0.70 -15.54
CA TYR A 1083 1.50 -1.69 -14.54
C TYR A 1083 -0.02 -1.84 -14.47
N THR A 1084 -0.76 -0.85 -14.96
CA THR A 1084 -2.13 -1.05 -15.45
C THR A 1084 -2.19 -1.69 -16.84
N PHE A 1085 -1.11 -1.64 -17.64
CA PHE A 1085 -0.99 -2.26 -18.98
C PHE A 1085 -0.26 -3.61 -19.04
N ASN A 1086 0.44 -4.08 -18.00
CA ASN A 1086 1.09 -5.40 -17.98
C ASN A 1086 0.10 -6.49 -17.55
N ALA A 1087 -1.11 -6.08 -17.13
CA ALA A 1087 -2.34 -6.85 -17.29
C ALA A 1087 -2.74 -7.04 -18.78
N ASN A 1088 -2.18 -6.22 -19.69
CA ASN A 1088 -2.47 -6.20 -21.13
C ASN A 1088 -1.25 -6.53 -22.02
N ILE A 1089 -0.14 -7.04 -21.46
CA ILE A 1089 1.07 -7.48 -22.21
C ILE A 1089 1.38 -8.95 -21.84
N LYS A 1090 0.36 -9.80 -21.92
CA LYS A 1090 0.44 -11.09 -22.60
C LYS A 1090 -0.74 -11.22 -23.55
N ARG A 1091 -0.79 -10.30 -24.52
CA ARG A 1091 -1.66 -10.40 -25.69
C ARG A 1091 -0.85 -10.59 -26.95
#